data_AF-A0A7Y2J6R6-F1
#
_entry.id   AF-A0A7Y2J6R6-F1
#
_cell.length_a   1.000
_cell.length_b   1.000
_cell.length_c   1.000
_cell.angle_alpha   90.00
_cell.angle_beta   90.00
_cell.angle_gamma   90.00
#
_symmetry.space_group_name_H-M   'P 1'
#
loop_
_entity.id
_entity.type
_entity.pdbx_description
1 polymer ?
#
loop_
_entity_poly.entity_id
_entity_poly.type
_entity_poly.pdbx_seq_one_letter_code
_entity_poly.pdbx_strand_id
1 'polypeptide(L)'
;MEHSSTFPIKQNELDQLREEATSYIKSVQWEQGQRARNKEKDDKEDSILLYLSRAKGGNGDLDVVSVSKTILSLKKRLLPESVAIPLHLNQALFALQEGLTLGIWIKDSYYDASGLSSLTERRSTLDNSGKREYESKMHTATAFMLFSAAYKILHDLTPLASDDLSVMKNKFAGIPEVSIMSPLKGISCSLFYYDKYLSHPQIILSDQDVIDFTVVYFEALIDEIQLRKSTLEYTDTITDRTYKLEDSDFAVSGWSNVFAGAAKSVEFNQIQFEQIVGNRDAKHFARRLTERLLSYDFQEKKNPFQELGGFMPVFMGYGIPGTGKSMLIAAIATRLKEHSSNLNIPFLFHPMPDTLISTFQGGSAEKMVEWMKPLQDPSRLIFAPIDDAENNLQERTAQGVSAGVKEVIGVFLRYTEGAYAVNYGNSSIGLFTNLPEMLDKAVISRVQGRFKIDGARTEHDFVDQDHLWWRKLEKTMPGFINMDDPEAYGYLDDQKMASNMGEILKLVEKPSDDGVLEIFERTEKRHEDDDHMFYASLYKAIQKDFPFFSSRDVRNIQSAISLRLTDFDLESDWFENPELYFKKDYETKFNMLQELMKANMKGLNFSDIRRQEVVRYLDNVAAIADTDFKRKVDQRIAQMNIEVEARDQFDKQQND
;
A
#
# COMPACT_ATOMS: atom_id res chain seq x y z
N MET A 1 1.34 -22.42 0.77
CA MET A 1 1.66 -22.71 -0.64
C MET A 1 1.89 -24.19 -0.74
N GLU A 2 1.08 -24.89 -1.52
CA GLU A 2 1.57 -26.08 -2.21
C GLU A 2 2.80 -25.61 -3.02
N HIS A 3 3.88 -26.37 -2.95
CA HIS A 3 5.17 -25.99 -3.54
C HIS A 3 5.02 -25.70 -5.04
N SER A 4 5.21 -24.44 -5.47
CA SER A 4 5.45 -24.16 -6.89
C SER A 4 6.79 -24.80 -7.27
N SER A 5 6.76 -25.67 -8.27
CA SER A 5 7.98 -26.34 -8.71
C SER A 5 8.86 -25.31 -9.42
N THR A 6 10.11 -25.16 -8.96
CA THR A 6 11.08 -24.25 -9.57
C THR A 6 11.82 -24.99 -10.68
N PHE A 7 11.79 -24.45 -11.90
CA PHE A 7 12.44 -25.00 -13.08
C PHE A 7 13.61 -24.10 -13.50
N PRO A 8 14.82 -24.64 -13.68
CA PRO A 8 15.97 -23.86 -14.12
C PRO A 8 15.87 -23.54 -15.62
N ILE A 9 16.20 -22.30 -16.00
CA ILE A 9 16.43 -21.87 -17.38
C ILE A 9 17.94 -21.93 -17.62
N LYS A 10 18.39 -22.86 -18.46
CA LYS A 10 19.81 -23.07 -18.71
C LYS A 10 20.35 -22.09 -19.74
N GLN A 11 21.50 -21.49 -19.46
CA GLN A 11 22.11 -20.52 -20.37
C GLN A 11 22.39 -21.12 -21.77
N ASN A 12 22.85 -22.37 -21.82
CA ASN A 12 23.10 -23.08 -23.08
C ASN A 12 21.84 -23.26 -23.96
N GLU A 13 20.65 -23.33 -23.36
CA GLU A 13 19.39 -23.43 -24.10
C GLU A 13 19.00 -22.06 -24.69
N LEU A 14 19.25 -20.97 -23.95
CA LEU A 14 19.05 -19.62 -24.46
C LEU A 14 20.00 -19.28 -25.62
N ASP A 15 21.26 -19.71 -25.54
CA ASP A 15 22.25 -19.46 -26.60
C ASP A 15 21.82 -20.06 -27.95
N GLN A 16 21.11 -21.20 -27.94
CA GLN A 16 20.57 -21.83 -29.15
C GLN A 16 19.40 -21.03 -29.76
N LEU A 17 18.63 -20.34 -28.93
CA LEU A 17 17.45 -19.55 -29.33
C LEU A 17 17.82 -18.11 -29.72
N ARG A 18 19.04 -17.66 -29.41
CA ARG A 18 19.50 -16.28 -29.68
C ARG A 18 19.51 -15.96 -31.19
N GLU A 19 19.84 -16.91 -32.05
CA GLU A 19 19.78 -16.72 -33.50
C GLU A 19 18.35 -16.45 -34.00
N GLU A 20 17.38 -17.18 -33.47
CA GLU A 20 15.95 -16.98 -33.79
C GLU A 20 15.47 -15.60 -33.34
N ALA A 21 15.75 -15.21 -32.09
CA ALA A 21 15.43 -13.87 -31.59
C ALA A 21 16.05 -12.76 -32.44
N THR A 22 17.30 -12.95 -32.87
CA THR A 22 18.01 -12.01 -33.75
C THR A 22 17.33 -11.88 -35.11
N SER A 23 16.75 -12.97 -35.63
CA SER A 23 16.03 -12.95 -36.91
C SER A 23 14.82 -12.01 -36.87
N TYR A 24 14.09 -11.99 -35.75
CA TYR A 24 12.96 -11.08 -35.54
C TYR A 24 13.41 -9.62 -35.45
N ILE A 25 14.51 -9.33 -34.77
CA ILE A 25 15.07 -7.96 -34.71
C ILE A 25 15.53 -7.47 -36.10
N LYS A 26 16.03 -8.38 -36.95
CA LYS A 26 16.45 -8.07 -38.33
C LYS A 26 15.27 -7.70 -39.21
N SER A 27 14.16 -8.42 -39.13
CA SER A 27 12.97 -8.09 -39.91
C SER A 27 11.72 -8.78 -39.36
N VAL A 28 10.64 -8.00 -39.23
CA VAL A 28 9.28 -8.50 -39.02
C VAL A 28 8.36 -7.95 -40.09
N GLN A 29 7.31 -8.71 -40.39
CA GLN A 29 6.23 -8.29 -41.27
C GLN A 29 4.95 -8.20 -40.45
N TRP A 30 4.25 -7.07 -40.56
CA TRP A 30 3.01 -6.85 -39.83
C TRP A 30 1.99 -6.12 -40.69
N GLU A 31 0.73 -6.56 -40.59
CA GLU A 31 -0.42 -5.89 -41.20
C GLU A 31 -1.34 -5.40 -40.08
N GLN A 32 -1.54 -4.08 -40.02
CA GLN A 32 -2.37 -3.46 -39.00
C GLN A 32 -3.85 -3.84 -39.10
N GLY A 33 -4.50 -4.08 -37.96
CA GLY A 33 -5.93 -4.40 -37.90
C GLY A 33 -6.83 -3.22 -38.29
N GLN A 34 -8.04 -3.52 -38.78
CA GLN A 34 -9.01 -2.50 -39.18
C GLN A 34 -9.41 -1.53 -38.05
N ARG A 35 -9.46 -2.01 -36.79
CA ARG A 35 -9.75 -1.14 -35.63
C ARG A 35 -8.61 -0.17 -35.33
N ALA A 36 -7.35 -0.61 -35.44
CA ALA A 36 -6.20 0.27 -35.31
C ALA A 36 -6.23 1.32 -36.43
N ARG A 37 -6.43 0.90 -37.69
CA ARG A 37 -6.61 1.79 -38.86
C ARG A 37 -7.77 2.78 -38.76
N ASN A 38 -8.82 2.47 -37.99
CA ASN A 38 -9.99 3.34 -37.84
C ASN A 38 -9.88 4.30 -36.64
N LYS A 39 -9.22 3.90 -35.54
CA LYS A 39 -8.82 4.85 -34.47
C LYS A 39 -7.89 5.95 -35.02
N GLU A 40 -7.23 5.70 -36.13
CA GLU A 40 -6.38 6.65 -36.87
C GLU A 40 -7.16 7.67 -37.74
N LYS A 41 -8.48 7.50 -37.96
CA LYS A 41 -9.29 8.38 -38.83
C LYS A 41 -10.12 9.43 -38.11
N ASP A 42 -10.33 9.28 -36.80
CA ASP A 42 -11.08 10.26 -36.01
C ASP A 42 -10.15 11.37 -35.47
N ASP A 43 -10.33 12.53 -36.11
CA ASP A 43 -10.13 13.90 -35.64
C ASP A 43 -8.75 14.59 -35.54
N LYS A 44 -8.83 15.85 -35.98
CA LYS A 44 -8.03 17.04 -35.69
C LYS A 44 -7.09 16.92 -34.48
N GLU A 45 -5.84 16.53 -34.71
CA GLU A 45 -4.69 16.94 -33.90
C GLU A 45 -3.41 16.47 -34.62
N ASP A 46 -2.33 17.26 -34.54
CA ASP A 46 -0.98 16.91 -35.01
C ASP A 46 -0.36 15.77 -34.15
N SER A 47 -1.10 14.67 -34.01
CA SER A 47 -0.84 13.55 -33.10
C SER A 47 0.12 12.53 -33.71
N ILE A 48 0.96 11.95 -32.85
CA ILE A 48 1.92 10.87 -33.12
C ILE A 48 1.31 9.68 -33.89
N LEU A 49 -0.01 9.49 -33.77
CA LEU A 49 -0.81 8.49 -34.48
C LEU A 49 -0.84 8.74 -36.00
N LEU A 50 -0.75 9.99 -36.45
CA LEU A 50 -0.66 10.37 -37.86
C LEU A 50 0.72 10.08 -38.48
N TYR A 51 1.77 9.98 -37.65
CA TYR A 51 3.10 9.55 -38.10
C TYR A 51 3.16 8.03 -38.31
N LEU A 52 2.42 7.27 -37.50
CA LEU A 52 2.21 5.83 -37.71
C LEU A 52 1.56 5.54 -39.08
N SER A 53 0.78 6.47 -39.65
CA SER A 53 0.07 6.32 -40.93
C SER A 53 0.85 6.75 -42.19
N ARG A 54 1.89 7.59 -42.07
CA ARG A 54 2.61 8.15 -43.25
C ARG A 54 3.76 7.31 -43.78
N ALA A 55 4.07 6.17 -43.17
CA ALA A 55 4.99 5.20 -43.74
C ALA A 55 4.32 4.52 -44.95
N LYS A 56 4.72 4.93 -46.16
CA LYS A 56 4.14 4.53 -47.45
C LYS A 56 3.85 3.02 -47.60
N GLY A 57 2.57 2.68 -47.79
CA GLY A 57 2.10 1.44 -48.41
C GLY A 57 0.60 1.54 -48.70
N GLY A 58 0.21 1.55 -49.97
CA GLY A 58 -1.21 1.58 -50.36
C GLY A 58 -1.94 0.30 -49.97
N ASN A 59 -3.27 0.38 -49.78
CA ASN A 59 -4.24 -0.70 -49.61
C ASN A 59 -3.66 -2.14 -49.53
N GLY A 60 -3.40 -2.62 -48.31
CA GLY A 60 -3.24 -4.05 -48.03
C GLY A 60 -1.82 -4.63 -48.19
N ASP A 61 -0.78 -3.81 -48.27
CA ASP A 61 0.60 -4.33 -48.24
C ASP A 61 1.09 -4.65 -46.82
N LEU A 62 1.85 -5.75 -46.69
CA LEU A 62 2.55 -6.15 -45.48
C LEU A 62 3.73 -5.19 -45.24
N ASP A 63 3.66 -4.38 -44.18
CA ASP A 63 4.76 -3.48 -43.84
C ASP A 63 5.93 -4.28 -43.24
N VAL A 64 7.08 -4.19 -43.90
CA VAL A 64 8.33 -4.79 -43.40
C VAL A 64 9.07 -3.78 -42.54
N VAL A 65 9.24 -4.12 -41.27
CA VAL A 65 9.93 -3.30 -40.29
C VAL A 65 11.20 -3.99 -39.81
N SER A 66 12.24 -3.21 -39.50
CA SER A 66 13.55 -3.72 -39.11
C SER A 66 14.13 -2.86 -38.00
N VAL A 67 14.02 -3.34 -36.76
CA VAL A 67 14.58 -2.69 -35.57
C VAL A 67 16.08 -2.47 -35.75
N SER A 68 16.79 -3.44 -36.35
CA SER A 68 18.22 -3.28 -36.65
C SER A 68 18.55 -2.10 -37.58
N LYS A 69 17.69 -1.81 -38.59
CA LYS A 69 17.87 -0.65 -39.48
C LYS A 69 17.54 0.66 -38.76
N THR A 70 16.54 0.67 -37.90
CA THR A 70 16.19 1.83 -37.07
C THR A 70 17.28 2.16 -36.07
N ILE A 71 17.89 1.15 -35.45
CA ILE A 71 19.05 1.36 -34.58
C ILE A 71 20.23 1.96 -35.36
N LEU A 72 20.49 1.49 -36.58
CA LEU A 72 21.52 2.07 -37.43
C LEU A 72 21.22 3.52 -37.82
N SER A 73 19.95 3.87 -38.04
CA SER A 73 19.54 5.25 -38.35
C SER A 73 19.64 6.15 -37.12
N LEU A 74 19.25 5.65 -35.93
CA LEU A 74 19.42 6.34 -34.65
C LEU A 74 20.89 6.58 -34.32
N LYS A 75 21.76 5.59 -34.54
CA LYS A 75 23.21 5.73 -34.37
C LYS A 75 23.75 6.90 -35.20
N LYS A 76 23.34 7.01 -36.46
CA LYS A 76 23.72 8.13 -37.35
C LYS A 76 23.17 9.47 -36.91
N ARG A 77 21.99 9.49 -36.28
CA ARG A 77 21.31 10.72 -35.84
C ARG A 77 21.82 11.25 -34.50
N LEU A 78 22.02 10.37 -33.52
CA LEU A 78 22.43 10.73 -32.17
C LEU A 78 23.93 11.03 -32.08
N LEU A 79 24.77 10.26 -32.80
CA LEU A 79 26.22 10.41 -32.79
C LEU A 79 26.81 10.22 -34.21
N PRO A 80 26.71 11.24 -35.09
CA PRO A 80 27.14 11.15 -36.49
C PRO A 80 28.63 10.80 -36.67
N GLU A 81 29.48 11.31 -35.76
CA GLU A 81 30.94 11.23 -35.84
C GLU A 81 31.54 9.99 -35.14
N SER A 82 30.71 9.17 -34.47
CA SER A 82 31.20 7.98 -33.75
C SER A 82 31.22 6.74 -34.63
N VAL A 83 32.30 5.95 -34.55
CA VAL A 83 32.36 4.61 -35.17
C VAL A 83 31.52 3.61 -34.37
N ALA A 84 31.49 3.74 -33.05
CA ALA A 84 30.80 2.84 -32.13
C ALA A 84 29.30 3.14 -32.02
N ILE A 85 28.51 2.12 -31.63
CA ILE A 85 27.10 2.28 -31.26
C ILE A 85 27.05 2.98 -29.89
N PRO A 86 26.18 3.99 -29.69
CA PRO A 86 25.92 4.60 -28.39
C PRO A 86 25.65 3.55 -27.29
N LEU A 87 26.05 3.86 -26.04
CA LEU A 87 26.06 2.88 -24.95
C LEU A 87 24.64 2.38 -24.63
N HIS A 88 23.71 3.31 -24.37
CA HIS A 88 22.35 2.96 -23.97
C HIS A 88 21.58 2.34 -25.13
N LEU A 89 21.83 2.79 -26.36
CA LEU A 89 21.31 2.13 -27.57
C LEU A 89 21.77 0.67 -27.70
N ASN A 90 23.04 0.38 -27.41
CA ASN A 90 23.56 -0.99 -27.44
C ASN A 90 22.98 -1.85 -26.31
N GLN A 91 22.87 -1.29 -25.11
CA GLN A 91 22.25 -1.97 -23.96
C GLN A 91 20.77 -2.29 -24.21
N ALA A 92 20.00 -1.35 -24.77
CA ALA A 92 18.60 -1.58 -25.13
C ALA A 92 18.45 -2.67 -26.20
N LEU A 93 19.33 -2.68 -27.21
CA LEU A 93 19.34 -3.75 -28.22
C LEU A 93 19.66 -5.12 -27.63
N PHE A 94 20.67 -5.19 -26.75
CA PHE A 94 21.06 -6.42 -26.09
C PHE A 94 19.93 -6.94 -25.18
N ALA A 95 19.34 -6.08 -24.37
CA ALA A 95 18.20 -6.43 -23.51
C ALA A 95 17.00 -6.91 -24.34
N LEU A 96 16.70 -6.26 -25.47
CA LEU A 96 15.63 -6.69 -26.38
C LEU A 96 15.90 -8.10 -26.93
N GLN A 97 17.13 -8.39 -27.34
CA GLN A 97 17.53 -9.71 -27.82
C GLN A 97 17.37 -10.77 -26.73
N GLU A 98 17.95 -10.55 -25.54
CA GLU A 98 17.87 -11.48 -24.42
C GLU A 98 16.43 -11.69 -23.94
N GLY A 99 15.61 -10.63 -23.93
CA GLY A 99 14.20 -10.72 -23.61
C GLY A 99 13.42 -11.58 -24.61
N LEU A 100 13.60 -11.36 -25.90
CA LEU A 100 12.96 -12.19 -26.93
C LEU A 100 13.41 -13.65 -26.84
N THR A 101 14.71 -13.90 -26.63
CA THR A 101 15.26 -15.25 -26.43
C THR A 101 14.62 -15.95 -25.25
N LEU A 102 14.52 -15.28 -24.09
CA LEU A 102 13.84 -15.81 -22.92
C LEU A 102 12.35 -16.07 -23.18
N GLY A 103 11.67 -15.14 -23.86
CA GLY A 103 10.27 -15.31 -24.24
C GLY A 103 10.05 -16.58 -25.05
N ILE A 104 10.88 -16.81 -26.08
CA ILE A 104 10.81 -18.02 -26.93
C ILE A 104 11.01 -19.28 -26.09
N TRP A 105 11.98 -19.29 -25.17
CA TRP A 105 12.20 -20.41 -24.26
C TRP A 105 10.96 -20.68 -23.37
N ILE A 106 10.37 -19.62 -22.81
CA ILE A 106 9.18 -19.74 -21.96
C ILE A 106 7.98 -20.29 -22.74
N LYS A 107 7.81 -19.84 -24.00
CA LYS A 107 6.82 -20.42 -24.92
C LYS A 107 7.03 -21.92 -25.07
N ASP A 108 8.25 -22.36 -25.37
CA ASP A 108 8.54 -23.79 -25.58
C ASP A 108 8.31 -24.61 -24.31
N SER A 109 8.72 -24.09 -23.16
CA SER A 109 8.42 -24.72 -21.86
C SER A 109 6.90 -24.84 -21.62
N TYR A 110 6.11 -23.81 -21.95
CA TYR A 110 4.66 -23.88 -21.88
C TYR A 110 4.07 -24.89 -22.88
N TYR A 111 4.65 -24.99 -24.09
CA TYR A 111 4.18 -25.93 -25.10
C TYR A 111 4.25 -27.37 -24.60
N ASP A 112 5.37 -27.72 -23.97
CA ASP A 112 5.59 -29.04 -23.39
C ASP A 112 4.75 -29.26 -22.14
N ALA A 113 4.70 -28.27 -21.24
CA ALA A 113 3.94 -28.34 -20.00
C ALA A 113 2.43 -28.49 -20.20
N SER A 114 1.87 -27.81 -21.20
CA SER A 114 0.43 -27.79 -21.50
C SER A 114 0.00 -28.90 -22.46
N GLY A 115 0.95 -29.68 -23.02
CA GLY A 115 0.67 -30.68 -24.05
C GLY A 115 0.34 -30.08 -25.42
N LEU A 116 0.59 -28.78 -25.63
CA LEU A 116 0.40 -28.10 -26.90
C LEU A 116 1.36 -28.62 -27.98
N SER A 117 2.56 -29.09 -27.62
CA SER A 117 3.48 -29.76 -28.55
C SER A 117 2.79 -30.93 -29.27
N SER A 118 2.12 -31.81 -28.53
CA SER A 118 1.40 -32.96 -29.09
C SER A 118 0.14 -32.60 -29.89
N LEU A 119 -0.50 -31.46 -29.59
CA LEU A 119 -1.60 -30.92 -30.40
C LEU A 119 -1.10 -30.33 -31.72
N THR A 120 0.07 -29.70 -31.69
CA THR A 120 0.72 -29.11 -32.87
C THR A 120 1.09 -30.19 -33.89
N GLU A 121 1.64 -31.33 -33.44
CA GLU A 121 1.97 -32.47 -34.29
C GLU A 121 0.74 -33.10 -34.98
N ARG A 122 -0.39 -33.17 -34.27
CA ARG A 122 -1.62 -33.78 -34.77
C ARG A 122 -2.62 -32.77 -35.33
N ARG A 123 -2.19 -31.54 -35.62
CA ARG A 123 -3.06 -30.42 -36.01
C ARG A 123 -4.02 -30.74 -37.16
N SER A 124 -3.60 -31.56 -38.12
CA SER A 124 -4.41 -31.96 -39.28
C SER A 124 -5.54 -32.95 -38.96
N THR A 125 -5.43 -33.68 -37.85
CA THR A 125 -6.39 -34.73 -37.44
C THR A 125 -7.23 -34.33 -36.23
N LEU A 126 -7.08 -33.11 -35.71
CA LEU A 126 -7.87 -32.60 -34.60
C LEU A 126 -9.36 -32.43 -34.98
N ASP A 127 -10.23 -32.86 -34.07
CA ASP A 127 -11.66 -32.58 -34.11
C ASP A 127 -11.95 -31.12 -33.71
N ASN A 128 -13.22 -30.72 -33.72
CA ASN A 128 -13.59 -29.33 -33.40
C ASN A 128 -13.21 -28.93 -31.96
N SER A 129 -13.27 -29.88 -31.01
CA SER A 129 -12.85 -29.63 -29.63
C SER A 129 -11.34 -29.44 -29.53
N GLY A 130 -10.56 -30.33 -30.15
CA GLY A 130 -9.10 -30.23 -30.16
C GLY A 130 -8.57 -28.99 -30.88
N LYS A 131 -9.26 -28.52 -31.93
CA LYS A 131 -8.92 -27.24 -32.59
C LYS A 131 -9.12 -26.04 -31.67
N ARG A 132 -10.22 -26.00 -30.92
CA ARG A 132 -10.47 -24.93 -29.94
C ARG A 132 -9.43 -24.95 -28.82
N GLU A 133 -9.11 -26.13 -28.29
CA GLU A 133 -8.07 -26.29 -27.27
C GLU A 133 -6.70 -25.81 -27.78
N TYR A 134 -6.34 -26.20 -29.00
CA TYR A 134 -5.11 -25.74 -29.65
C TYR A 134 -5.06 -24.21 -29.79
N GLU A 135 -6.15 -23.58 -30.25
CA GLU A 135 -6.22 -22.13 -30.40
C GLU A 135 -6.11 -21.41 -29.04
N SER A 136 -6.88 -21.84 -28.03
CA SER A 136 -6.82 -21.28 -26.68
C SER A 136 -5.41 -21.40 -26.07
N LYS A 137 -4.78 -22.57 -26.17
CA LYS A 137 -3.41 -22.78 -25.67
C LYS A 137 -2.38 -21.96 -26.45
N MET A 138 -2.56 -21.80 -27.76
CA MET A 138 -1.70 -20.92 -28.59
C MET A 138 -1.81 -19.46 -28.16
N HIS A 139 -3.01 -18.98 -27.84
CA HIS A 139 -3.21 -17.61 -27.34
C HIS A 139 -2.51 -17.39 -26.00
N THR A 140 -2.70 -18.32 -25.06
CA THR A 140 -2.07 -18.26 -23.74
C THR A 140 -0.55 -18.35 -23.83
N ALA A 141 -0.01 -19.25 -24.67
CA ALA A 141 1.42 -19.34 -24.89
C ALA A 141 2.02 -18.06 -25.50
N THR A 142 1.33 -17.47 -26.48
CA THR A 142 1.77 -16.22 -27.12
C THR A 142 1.76 -15.05 -26.12
N ALA A 143 0.71 -14.94 -25.31
CA ALA A 143 0.63 -13.92 -24.26
C ALA A 143 1.74 -14.11 -23.21
N PHE A 144 2.02 -15.34 -22.79
CA PHE A 144 3.03 -15.63 -21.78
C PHE A 144 4.46 -15.41 -22.30
N MET A 145 4.69 -15.72 -23.57
CA MET A 145 5.92 -15.39 -24.29
C MET A 145 6.19 -13.87 -24.30
N LEU A 146 5.19 -13.08 -24.72
CA LEU A 146 5.32 -11.62 -24.78
C LEU A 146 5.50 -11.01 -23.39
N PHE A 147 4.75 -11.49 -22.40
CA PHE A 147 4.88 -11.07 -21.00
C PHE A 147 6.28 -11.34 -20.47
N SER A 148 6.80 -12.55 -20.66
CA SER A 148 8.11 -12.95 -20.14
C SER A 148 9.26 -12.20 -20.84
N ALA A 149 9.12 -11.97 -22.15
CA ALA A 149 10.07 -11.16 -22.90
C ALA A 149 10.11 -9.73 -22.39
N ALA A 150 8.94 -9.07 -22.26
CA ALA A 150 8.84 -7.73 -21.72
C ALA A 150 9.39 -7.65 -20.29
N TYR A 151 9.07 -8.63 -19.45
CA TYR A 151 9.51 -8.69 -18.06
C TYR A 151 11.03 -8.80 -17.92
N LYS A 152 11.70 -9.57 -18.79
CA LYS A 152 13.17 -9.63 -18.83
C LYS A 152 13.80 -8.33 -19.30
N ILE A 153 13.22 -7.70 -20.32
CA ILE A 153 13.69 -6.41 -20.83
C ILE A 153 13.62 -5.35 -19.73
N LEU A 154 12.51 -5.28 -18.99
CA LEU A 154 12.36 -4.37 -17.86
C LEU A 154 13.37 -4.67 -16.76
N HIS A 155 13.57 -5.94 -16.40
CA HIS A 155 14.56 -6.31 -15.41
C HIS A 155 15.96 -5.80 -15.72
N ASP A 156 16.37 -5.85 -16.98
CA ASP A 156 17.71 -5.42 -17.37
C ASP A 156 17.83 -3.90 -17.55
N LEU A 157 16.75 -3.23 -17.95
CA LEU A 157 16.79 -1.81 -18.33
C LEU A 157 16.26 -0.86 -17.24
N THR A 158 15.37 -1.28 -16.36
CA THR A 158 14.84 -0.43 -15.28
C THR A 158 15.94 0.15 -14.38
N PRO A 159 17.01 -0.59 -13.99
CA PRO A 159 18.11 -0.01 -13.21
C PRO A 159 18.93 1.05 -13.94
N LEU A 160 18.79 1.14 -15.27
CA LEU A 160 19.52 2.07 -16.14
C LEU A 160 18.63 3.22 -16.63
N ALA A 161 17.33 3.18 -16.32
CA ALA A 161 16.38 4.20 -16.72
C ALA A 161 16.48 5.45 -15.84
N SER A 162 16.02 6.58 -16.36
CA SER A 162 15.91 7.83 -15.59
C SER A 162 14.93 7.68 -14.42
N ASP A 163 15.22 8.34 -13.28
CA ASP A 163 14.35 8.33 -12.10
C ASP A 163 12.94 8.90 -12.39
N ASP A 164 12.83 9.86 -13.33
CA ASP A 164 11.56 10.43 -13.77
C ASP A 164 11.26 10.11 -15.25
N LEU A 165 10.34 9.18 -15.46
CA LEU A 165 9.84 8.79 -16.79
C LEU A 165 8.62 9.58 -17.25
N SER A 166 8.16 10.59 -16.50
CA SER A 166 6.89 11.31 -16.77
C SER A 166 6.88 11.98 -18.14
N VAL A 167 8.01 12.57 -18.55
CA VAL A 167 8.15 13.18 -19.88
C VAL A 167 7.97 12.16 -21.00
N MET A 168 8.55 10.96 -20.86
CA MET A 168 8.40 9.90 -21.85
C MET A 168 6.99 9.32 -21.86
N LYS A 169 6.39 9.13 -20.69
CA LYS A 169 4.99 8.67 -20.55
C LYS A 169 4.01 9.65 -21.20
N ASN A 170 4.23 10.96 -21.07
CA ASN A 170 3.39 11.97 -21.72
C ASN A 170 3.52 11.99 -23.26
N LYS A 171 4.70 11.64 -23.80
CA LYS A 171 4.91 11.54 -25.24
C LYS A 171 4.40 10.22 -25.83
N PHE A 172 4.17 9.20 -25.00
CA PHE A 172 3.78 7.87 -25.42
C PHE A 172 2.25 7.73 -25.45
N ALA A 173 1.68 7.56 -26.65
CA ALA A 173 0.23 7.47 -26.86
C ALA A 173 -0.36 6.07 -26.58
N GLY A 174 0.42 5.15 -26.01
CA GLY A 174 0.02 3.75 -25.79
C GLY A 174 0.30 2.85 -26.98
N ILE A 175 0.01 1.55 -26.80
CA ILE A 175 0.19 0.54 -27.86
C ILE A 175 -1.12 0.38 -28.63
N PRO A 176 -1.17 0.68 -29.94
CA PRO A 176 -2.43 0.67 -30.70
C PRO A 176 -3.10 -0.71 -30.77
N GLU A 177 -2.32 -1.78 -30.89
CA GLU A 177 -2.81 -3.16 -30.88
C GLU A 177 -1.74 -4.12 -30.35
N VAL A 178 -2.20 -5.21 -29.71
CA VAL A 178 -1.37 -6.33 -29.27
C VAL A 178 -2.00 -7.60 -29.82
N SER A 179 -1.24 -8.36 -30.61
CA SER A 179 -1.70 -9.64 -31.15
C SER A 179 -1.25 -10.80 -30.26
N ILE A 180 -2.17 -11.69 -29.91
CA ILE A 180 -1.87 -12.94 -29.20
C ILE A 180 -2.24 -14.17 -30.03
N MET A 181 -2.50 -14.01 -31.34
CA MET A 181 -3.01 -15.09 -32.19
C MET A 181 -2.01 -16.24 -32.39
N SER A 182 -0.74 -15.90 -32.53
CA SER A 182 0.35 -16.87 -32.62
C SER A 182 1.67 -16.20 -32.22
N PRO A 183 2.70 -16.97 -31.84
CA PRO A 183 3.98 -16.41 -31.41
C PRO A 183 4.58 -15.43 -32.43
N LEU A 184 4.62 -15.83 -33.69
CA LEU A 184 5.14 -14.99 -34.78
C LEU A 184 4.34 -13.69 -34.90
N LYS A 185 3.00 -13.76 -34.88
CA LYS A 185 2.15 -12.58 -34.98
C LYS A 185 2.30 -11.66 -33.77
N GLY A 186 2.46 -12.23 -32.57
CA GLY A 186 2.66 -11.46 -31.34
C GLY A 186 3.98 -10.70 -31.35
N ILE A 187 5.09 -11.37 -31.68
CA ILE A 187 6.40 -10.72 -31.79
C ILE A 187 6.39 -9.68 -32.91
N SER A 188 5.85 -10.00 -34.09
CA SER A 188 5.76 -9.05 -35.21
C SER A 188 4.98 -7.80 -34.83
N CYS A 189 3.82 -7.95 -34.21
CA CYS A 189 2.98 -6.84 -33.75
C CYS A 189 3.72 -5.97 -32.72
N SER A 190 4.30 -6.59 -31.68
CA SER A 190 5.02 -5.88 -30.63
C SER A 190 6.25 -5.14 -31.17
N LEU A 191 7.07 -5.78 -32.01
CA LEU A 191 8.27 -5.15 -32.59
C LEU A 191 7.93 -4.08 -33.63
N PHE A 192 6.83 -4.24 -34.37
CA PHE A 192 6.38 -3.25 -35.34
C PHE A 192 6.09 -1.91 -34.66
N TYR A 193 5.27 -1.89 -33.60
CA TYR A 193 4.95 -0.63 -32.91
C TYR A 193 6.13 -0.07 -32.14
N TYR A 194 6.94 -0.95 -31.53
CA TYR A 194 8.18 -0.53 -30.87
C TYR A 194 9.10 0.23 -31.83
N ASP A 195 9.36 -0.31 -33.03
CA ASP A 195 10.20 0.31 -34.05
C ASP A 195 9.65 1.64 -34.56
N LYS A 196 8.33 1.73 -34.79
CA LYS A 196 7.69 2.96 -35.27
C LYS A 196 7.83 4.10 -34.28
N TYR A 197 7.71 3.81 -32.98
CA TYR A 197 7.96 4.80 -31.94
C TYR A 197 9.45 5.11 -31.79
N LEU A 198 10.31 4.10 -31.83
CA LEU A 198 11.76 4.24 -31.72
C LEU A 198 12.34 5.10 -32.86
N SER A 199 11.77 5.00 -34.06
CA SER A 199 12.15 5.82 -35.23
C SER A 199 11.57 7.24 -35.21
N HIS A 200 10.65 7.56 -34.29
CA HIS A 200 9.96 8.84 -34.27
C HIS A 200 10.90 9.98 -33.82
N PRO A 201 11.11 11.04 -34.65
CA PRO A 201 12.10 12.07 -34.36
C PRO A 201 11.89 12.85 -33.06
N GLN A 202 10.66 12.95 -32.57
CA GLN A 202 10.29 13.72 -31.37
C GLN A 202 10.29 12.88 -30.07
N ILE A 203 10.36 11.56 -30.18
CA ILE A 203 10.36 10.66 -29.02
C ILE A 203 11.78 10.49 -28.53
N ILE A 204 12.67 10.05 -29.41
CA ILE A 204 14.09 9.82 -29.10
C ILE A 204 14.90 11.06 -29.51
N LEU A 205 15.38 11.82 -28.54
CA LEU A 205 16.22 13.01 -28.72
C LEU A 205 17.65 12.77 -28.20
N SER A 206 17.80 11.90 -27.21
CA SER A 206 19.07 11.53 -26.57
C SER A 206 19.33 10.02 -26.61
N ASP A 207 20.54 9.59 -26.21
CA ASP A 207 20.85 8.17 -26.03
C ASP A 207 20.09 7.57 -24.84
N GLN A 208 19.92 8.32 -23.74
CA GLN A 208 19.15 7.91 -22.57
C GLN A 208 17.68 7.67 -22.91
N ASP A 209 17.11 8.50 -23.79
CA ASP A 209 15.71 8.38 -24.22
C ASP A 209 15.41 7.00 -24.82
N VAL A 210 16.41 6.30 -25.35
CA VAL A 210 16.26 4.93 -25.87
C VAL A 210 15.89 3.97 -24.75
N ILE A 211 16.60 3.99 -23.62
CA ILE A 211 16.29 3.13 -22.47
C ILE A 211 14.96 3.53 -21.86
N ASP A 212 14.77 4.82 -21.60
CA ASP A 212 13.56 5.35 -20.96
C ASP A 212 12.32 4.98 -21.79
N PHE A 213 12.37 5.15 -23.12
CA PHE A 213 11.30 4.74 -24.00
C PHE A 213 11.09 3.23 -24.03
N THR A 214 12.18 2.44 -24.07
CA THR A 214 12.08 0.97 -24.06
C THR A 214 11.38 0.47 -22.80
N VAL A 215 11.73 1.03 -21.64
CA VAL A 215 11.08 0.72 -20.37
C VAL A 215 9.60 1.09 -20.43
N VAL A 216 9.25 2.32 -20.82
CA VAL A 216 7.84 2.76 -20.92
C VAL A 216 7.03 1.87 -21.88
N TYR A 217 7.61 1.48 -23.01
CA TYR A 217 6.93 0.65 -24.01
C TYR A 217 6.65 -0.76 -23.48
N PHE A 218 7.64 -1.41 -22.86
CA PHE A 218 7.47 -2.78 -22.36
C PHE A 218 6.70 -2.85 -21.03
N GLU A 219 6.67 -1.78 -20.22
CA GLU A 219 5.70 -1.61 -19.12
C GLU A 219 4.27 -1.65 -19.69
N ALA A 220 3.98 -0.82 -20.70
CA ALA A 220 2.67 -0.76 -21.30
C ALA A 220 2.28 -2.08 -22.00
N LEU A 221 3.25 -2.80 -22.58
CA LEU A 221 2.99 -4.12 -23.15
C LEU A 221 2.56 -5.14 -22.09
N ILE A 222 3.20 -5.12 -20.91
CA ILE A 222 2.78 -5.97 -19.79
C ILE A 222 1.38 -5.57 -19.33
N ASP A 223 1.09 -4.29 -19.15
CA ASP A 223 -0.22 -3.81 -18.71
C ASP A 223 -1.33 -4.26 -19.67
N GLU A 224 -1.10 -4.13 -20.98
CA GLU A 224 -2.01 -4.60 -22.03
C GLU A 224 -2.23 -6.12 -21.97
N ILE A 225 -1.21 -6.92 -21.67
CA ILE A 225 -1.35 -8.37 -21.50
C ILE A 225 -2.09 -8.71 -20.19
N GLN A 226 -1.79 -8.01 -19.10
CA GLN A 226 -2.44 -8.20 -17.80
C GLN A 226 -3.93 -7.88 -17.87
N LEU A 227 -4.34 -6.82 -18.57
CA LEU A 227 -5.74 -6.50 -18.83
C LEU A 227 -6.49 -7.63 -19.55
N ARG A 228 -5.79 -8.42 -20.37
CA ARG A 228 -6.35 -9.56 -21.13
C ARG A 228 -6.18 -10.90 -20.41
N LYS A 229 -5.43 -10.96 -19.31
CA LYS A 229 -5.09 -12.19 -18.57
C LYS A 229 -6.33 -13.00 -18.19
N SER A 230 -7.40 -12.34 -17.73
CA SER A 230 -8.65 -12.99 -17.30
C SER A 230 -9.40 -13.69 -18.44
N THR A 231 -9.09 -13.37 -19.69
CA THR A 231 -9.71 -13.97 -20.89
C THR A 231 -8.92 -15.16 -21.43
N LEU A 232 -7.72 -15.43 -20.90
CA LEU A 232 -6.87 -16.53 -21.31
C LEU A 232 -7.32 -17.84 -20.63
N GLU A 233 -7.43 -18.91 -21.40
CA GLU A 233 -7.73 -20.26 -20.90
C GLU A 233 -6.41 -21.04 -20.65
N TYR A 234 -6.45 -22.12 -19.85
CA TYR A 234 -5.30 -23.01 -19.58
C TYR A 234 -4.10 -22.34 -18.86
N THR A 235 -4.37 -21.32 -18.05
CA THR A 235 -3.35 -20.55 -17.33
C THR A 235 -2.79 -21.24 -16.09
N ASP A 236 -3.39 -22.34 -15.60
CA ASP A 236 -2.95 -23.06 -14.40
C ASP A 236 -1.49 -23.54 -14.52
N THR A 237 -1.11 -24.03 -15.71
CA THR A 237 0.27 -24.47 -15.98
C THR A 237 1.31 -23.35 -15.89
N ILE A 238 0.88 -22.08 -15.96
CA ILE A 238 1.71 -20.90 -15.79
C ILE A 238 1.79 -20.51 -14.32
N THR A 239 0.68 -20.55 -13.58
CA THR A 239 0.63 -20.13 -12.17
C THR A 239 1.33 -21.09 -11.22
N ASP A 240 1.39 -22.37 -11.57
CA ASP A 240 1.96 -23.42 -10.71
C ASP A 240 3.48 -23.57 -10.85
N ARG A 241 4.10 -22.83 -11.78
CA ARG A 241 5.52 -22.95 -12.13
C ARG A 241 6.27 -21.65 -11.93
N THR A 242 7.49 -21.78 -11.43
CA THR A 242 8.46 -20.68 -11.36
C THR A 242 9.67 -21.05 -12.19
N TYR A 243 10.06 -20.22 -13.15
CA TYR A 243 11.24 -20.40 -13.97
C TYR A 243 12.35 -19.49 -13.48
N LYS A 244 13.51 -20.03 -13.11
CA LYS A 244 14.65 -19.25 -12.61
C LYS A 244 15.83 -19.35 -13.56
N LEU A 245 16.39 -18.21 -13.95
CA LEU A 245 17.59 -18.15 -14.79
C LEU A 245 18.82 -18.58 -14.00
N GLU A 246 19.63 -19.48 -14.57
CA GLU A 246 20.90 -19.89 -13.98
C GLU A 246 21.86 -18.70 -13.86
N ASP A 247 22.65 -18.68 -12.78
CA ASP A 247 23.63 -17.63 -12.48
C ASP A 247 23.06 -16.19 -12.46
N SER A 248 21.75 -16.06 -12.24
CA SER A 248 21.03 -14.79 -12.15
C SER A 248 19.97 -14.83 -11.03
N ASP A 249 19.65 -13.64 -10.51
CA ASP A 249 18.53 -13.46 -9.59
C ASP A 249 17.17 -13.36 -10.31
N PHE A 250 17.19 -13.32 -11.64
CA PHE A 250 15.98 -13.22 -12.45
C PHE A 250 15.14 -14.51 -12.40
N ALA A 251 13.85 -14.35 -12.14
CA ALA A 251 12.87 -15.44 -12.19
C ALA A 251 11.51 -14.96 -12.72
N VAL A 252 10.83 -15.82 -13.48
CA VAL A 252 9.45 -15.65 -13.95
C VAL A 252 8.54 -16.55 -13.12
N SER A 253 7.67 -15.97 -12.30
CA SER A 253 6.70 -16.71 -11.48
C SER A 253 5.28 -16.41 -11.93
N GLY A 254 4.74 -17.27 -12.80
CA GLY A 254 3.46 -17.05 -13.46
C GLY A 254 3.35 -15.67 -14.12
N TRP A 255 2.25 -14.96 -13.84
CA TRP A 255 1.99 -13.61 -14.35
C TRP A 255 2.42 -12.49 -13.39
N SER A 256 3.21 -12.82 -12.36
CA SER A 256 3.67 -11.84 -11.38
C SER A 256 4.62 -10.85 -12.04
N ASN A 257 4.26 -9.57 -12.02
CA ASN A 257 5.12 -8.49 -12.48
C ASN A 257 5.68 -7.75 -11.25
N VAL A 258 6.95 -7.93 -10.92
CA VAL A 258 7.63 -7.16 -9.85
C VAL A 258 7.81 -5.69 -10.23
N PHE A 259 7.76 -5.36 -11.53
CA PHE A 259 7.78 -3.98 -12.04
C PHE A 259 6.38 -3.34 -12.06
N ALA A 260 5.31 -4.12 -11.89
CA ALA A 260 3.99 -3.58 -11.61
C ALA A 260 4.01 -3.06 -10.17
N GLY A 261 4.29 -1.77 -10.03
CA GLY A 261 4.24 -1.11 -8.75
C GLY A 261 5.54 -1.14 -7.97
N ALA A 262 6.53 -0.36 -8.42
CA ALA A 262 6.98 0.67 -7.49
C ALA A 262 5.71 1.48 -7.18
N ALA A 263 4.99 1.11 -6.11
CA ALA A 263 3.72 1.72 -5.77
C ALA A 263 3.93 3.23 -5.84
N LYS A 264 3.26 3.87 -6.80
CA LYS A 264 3.41 5.31 -6.98
C LYS A 264 2.65 5.96 -5.85
N SER A 265 3.33 6.88 -5.16
CA SER A 265 2.69 7.66 -4.11
C SER A 265 1.46 8.35 -4.70
N VAL A 266 0.29 8.11 -4.11
CA VAL A 266 -0.95 8.77 -4.52
C VAL A 266 -0.85 10.26 -4.21
N GLU A 267 -1.36 11.12 -5.09
CA GLU A 267 -1.44 12.56 -4.81
C GLU A 267 -2.46 12.85 -3.70
N PHE A 268 -2.15 13.80 -2.81
CA PHE A 268 -3.02 14.18 -1.71
C PHE A 268 -2.95 15.69 -1.45
N ASN A 269 -3.99 16.22 -0.84
CA ASN A 269 -4.06 17.63 -0.46
C ASN A 269 -3.10 17.92 0.69
N GLN A 270 -2.25 18.95 0.54
CA GLN A 270 -1.35 19.37 1.61
C GLN A 270 -2.14 20.10 2.71
N ILE A 271 -2.13 19.54 3.91
CA ILE A 271 -2.84 20.07 5.08
C ILE A 271 -1.86 20.12 6.25
N GLN A 272 -1.89 21.22 7.00
CA GLN A 272 -1.10 21.38 8.22
C GLN A 272 -1.96 21.12 9.46
N PHE A 273 -1.35 20.70 10.57
CA PHE A 273 -2.09 20.30 11.77
C PHE A 273 -2.88 21.45 12.41
N GLU A 274 -2.41 22.69 12.28
CA GLU A 274 -3.06 23.91 12.78
C GLU A 274 -4.36 24.22 12.02
N GLN A 275 -4.55 23.62 10.85
CA GLN A 275 -5.78 23.75 10.04
C GLN A 275 -6.86 22.74 10.44
N ILE A 276 -6.54 21.80 11.32
CA ILE A 276 -7.50 20.87 11.90
C ILE A 276 -7.94 21.48 13.22
N VAL A 277 -9.23 21.56 13.50
CA VAL A 277 -9.72 22.13 14.76
C VAL A 277 -9.95 21.04 15.80
N GLY A 278 -9.64 21.34 17.07
CA GLY A 278 -9.78 20.42 18.18
C GLY A 278 -8.84 19.23 18.04
N ASN A 279 -9.34 18.03 18.38
CA ASN A 279 -8.64 16.76 18.17
C ASN A 279 -7.19 16.74 18.73
N ARG A 280 -6.94 17.39 19.87
CA ARG A 280 -5.59 17.59 20.44
C ARG A 280 -4.83 16.27 20.60
N ASP A 281 -5.48 15.24 21.13
CA ASP A 281 -4.90 13.90 21.31
C ASP A 281 -4.50 13.26 19.98
N ALA A 282 -5.36 13.38 18.96
CA ALA A 282 -5.12 12.81 17.64
C ALA A 282 -3.98 13.54 16.89
N LYS A 283 -3.90 14.87 17.02
CA LYS A 283 -2.79 15.67 16.47
C LYS A 283 -1.47 15.32 17.14
N HIS A 284 -1.47 15.23 18.47
CA HIS A 284 -0.29 14.85 19.25
C HIS A 284 0.20 13.44 18.86
N PHE A 285 -0.71 12.48 18.77
CA PHE A 285 -0.41 11.14 18.27
C PHE A 285 0.18 11.16 16.86
N ALA A 286 -0.46 11.89 15.95
CA ALA A 286 -0.05 11.97 14.56
C ALA A 286 1.37 12.53 14.42
N ARG A 287 1.70 13.58 15.19
CA ARG A 287 3.06 14.10 15.28
C ARG A 287 4.04 13.03 15.76
N ARG A 288 3.76 12.36 16.88
CA ARG A 288 4.60 11.29 17.43
C ARG A 288 4.85 10.18 16.42
N LEU A 289 3.82 9.76 15.70
CA LEU A 289 3.93 8.75 14.67
C LEU A 289 4.92 9.17 13.57
N THR A 290 4.86 10.43 13.11
CA THR A 290 5.79 10.93 12.08
C THR A 290 7.24 10.90 12.54
N GLU A 291 7.51 11.37 13.76
CA GLU A 291 8.85 11.38 14.36
C GLU A 291 9.42 9.96 14.52
N ARG A 292 8.56 9.03 14.93
CA ARG A 292 8.89 7.61 15.09
C ARG A 292 9.20 6.95 13.75
N LEU A 293 8.42 7.19 12.70
CA LEU A 293 8.67 6.67 11.35
C LEU A 293 9.98 7.21 10.76
N LEU A 294 10.25 8.51 10.90
CA LEU A 294 11.46 9.15 10.38
C LEU A 294 12.75 8.65 11.03
N SER A 295 12.66 8.04 12.22
CA SER A 295 13.81 7.49 12.95
C SER A 295 14.27 6.12 12.45
N TYR A 296 13.59 5.54 11.46
CA TYR A 296 13.98 4.27 10.85
C TYR A 296 15.38 4.34 10.22
N ASP A 297 16.17 3.28 10.41
CA ASP A 297 17.50 3.12 9.84
C ASP A 297 17.46 2.22 8.60
N PHE A 298 17.82 2.77 7.45
CA PHE A 298 17.81 2.08 6.16
C PHE A 298 18.97 1.09 5.99
N GLN A 299 20.08 1.28 6.71
CA GLN A 299 21.24 0.38 6.63
C GLN A 299 20.99 -0.88 7.45
N GLU A 300 20.60 -0.72 8.72
CA GLU A 300 20.31 -1.82 9.64
C GLU A 300 18.92 -2.42 9.42
N LYS A 301 18.04 -1.73 8.68
CA LYS A 301 16.63 -2.09 8.45
C LYS A 301 15.86 -2.27 9.76
N LYS A 302 16.05 -1.33 10.69
CA LYS A 302 15.45 -1.35 12.02
C LYS A 302 15.00 0.03 12.45
N ASN A 303 13.95 0.09 13.25
CA ASN A 303 13.52 1.32 13.91
C ASN A 303 13.86 1.29 15.41
N PRO A 304 14.65 2.24 15.93
CA PRO A 304 14.91 2.36 17.37
C PRO A 304 13.64 2.41 18.24
N PHE A 305 12.58 3.08 17.78
CA PHE A 305 11.31 3.13 18.51
C PHE A 305 10.59 1.78 18.56
N GLN A 306 10.86 0.86 17.62
CA GLN A 306 10.30 -0.48 17.67
C GLN A 306 10.95 -1.30 18.80
N GLU A 307 12.24 -1.13 19.04
CA GLU A 307 12.94 -1.77 20.16
C GLU A 307 12.56 -1.17 21.52
N LEU A 308 12.33 0.15 21.57
CA LEU A 308 11.84 0.83 22.78
C LEU A 308 10.34 0.55 23.06
N GLY A 309 9.64 -0.17 22.17
CA GLY A 309 8.21 -0.47 22.32
C GLY A 309 7.27 0.72 22.03
N GLY A 310 7.78 1.79 21.43
CA GLY A 310 7.03 3.00 21.09
C GLY A 310 6.47 3.02 19.67
N PHE A 311 6.95 2.16 18.77
CA PHE A 311 6.48 2.15 17.38
C PHE A 311 5.11 1.47 17.25
N MET A 312 4.21 2.06 16.44
CA MET A 312 2.86 1.53 16.19
C MET A 312 2.68 1.18 14.71
N PRO A 313 2.96 -0.08 14.35
CA PRO A 313 2.70 -0.62 13.03
C PRO A 313 1.24 -0.51 12.59
N VAL A 314 0.30 -0.68 13.52
CA VAL A 314 -1.14 -0.55 13.24
C VAL A 314 -1.81 0.29 14.33
N PHE A 315 -2.48 1.35 13.93
CA PHE A 315 -3.24 2.22 14.84
C PHE A 315 -4.65 2.49 14.31
N MET A 316 -5.52 3.06 15.16
CA MET A 316 -6.88 3.41 14.78
C MET A 316 -7.26 4.82 15.23
N GLY A 317 -7.75 5.62 14.29
CA GLY A 317 -8.46 6.86 14.56
C GLY A 317 -9.96 6.66 14.34
N TYR A 318 -10.78 6.96 15.34
CA TYR A 318 -12.24 6.78 15.23
C TYR A 318 -13.00 8.00 15.71
N GLY A 319 -14.16 8.25 15.14
CA GLY A 319 -15.04 9.33 15.60
C GLY A 319 -16.17 9.62 14.63
N ILE A 320 -17.00 10.60 14.97
CA ILE A 320 -18.23 10.92 14.21
C ILE A 320 -17.88 11.35 12.78
N PRO A 321 -18.73 11.10 11.76
CA PRO A 321 -18.51 11.62 10.40
C PRO A 321 -18.29 13.15 10.36
N GLY A 322 -17.41 13.62 9.48
CA GLY A 322 -17.17 15.06 9.27
C GLY A 322 -16.27 15.77 10.30
N THR A 323 -15.59 15.03 11.17
CA THR A 323 -14.78 15.56 12.30
C THR A 323 -13.28 15.74 12.00
N GLY A 324 -12.89 15.63 10.72
CA GLY A 324 -11.50 15.85 10.30
C GLY A 324 -10.62 14.59 10.20
N LYS A 325 -11.20 13.39 10.14
CA LYS A 325 -10.43 12.13 9.94
C LYS A 325 -9.57 12.15 8.67
N SER A 326 -10.17 12.42 7.50
CA SER A 326 -9.43 12.49 6.24
C SER A 326 -8.46 13.68 6.20
N MET A 327 -8.77 14.78 6.89
CA MET A 327 -7.82 15.89 7.06
C MET A 327 -6.59 15.48 7.88
N LEU A 328 -6.77 14.65 8.93
CA LEU A 328 -5.67 14.14 9.73
C LEU A 328 -4.77 13.18 8.93
N ILE A 329 -5.36 12.33 8.08
CA ILE A 329 -4.60 11.47 7.14
C ILE A 329 -3.71 12.34 6.25
N ALA A 330 -4.29 13.38 5.64
CA ALA A 330 -3.57 14.31 4.78
C ALA A 330 -2.47 15.06 5.54
N ALA A 331 -2.71 15.47 6.80
CA ALA A 331 -1.70 16.15 7.62
C ALA A 331 -0.51 15.25 7.98
N ILE A 332 -0.76 13.98 8.32
CA ILE A 332 0.31 12.99 8.54
C ILE A 332 1.13 12.81 7.27
N ALA A 333 0.47 12.61 6.12
CA ALA A 333 1.14 12.43 4.84
C ALA A 333 1.94 13.68 4.43
N THR A 334 1.40 14.88 4.66
CA THR A 334 2.06 16.16 4.37
C THR A 334 3.36 16.28 5.16
N ARG A 335 3.28 16.10 6.49
CA ARG A 335 4.46 16.19 7.36
C ARG A 335 5.52 15.14 7.03
N LEU A 336 5.11 13.89 6.78
CA LEU A 336 6.04 12.83 6.37
C LEU A 336 6.71 13.16 5.04
N LYS A 337 5.96 13.66 4.05
CA LYS A 337 6.50 14.03 2.75
C LYS A 337 7.48 15.19 2.85
N GLU A 338 7.16 16.24 3.61
CA GLU A 338 8.02 17.40 3.83
C GLU A 338 9.36 16.99 4.48
N HIS A 339 9.31 16.27 5.61
CA HIS A 339 10.53 15.84 6.28
C HIS A 339 11.32 14.81 5.47
N SER A 340 10.66 13.86 4.80
CA SER A 340 11.36 12.88 3.97
C SER A 340 12.05 13.56 2.78
N SER A 341 11.43 14.58 2.19
CA SER A 341 12.04 15.37 1.12
C SER A 341 13.28 16.12 1.62
N ASN A 342 13.21 16.76 2.80
CA ASN A 342 14.35 17.45 3.40
C ASN A 342 15.50 16.49 3.76
N LEU A 343 15.18 15.25 4.14
CA LEU A 343 16.13 14.22 4.51
C LEU A 343 16.65 13.40 3.33
N ASN A 344 16.14 13.63 2.11
CA ASN A 344 16.38 12.79 0.92
C ASN A 344 16.05 11.30 1.15
N ILE A 345 14.96 11.05 1.86
CA ILE A 345 14.45 9.71 2.16
C ILE A 345 13.29 9.38 1.21
N PRO A 346 13.26 8.20 0.57
CA PRO A 346 12.11 7.77 -0.21
C PRO A 346 10.86 7.62 0.67
N PHE A 347 9.76 8.26 0.27
CA PHE A 347 8.47 8.17 0.97
C PHE A 347 7.36 7.69 0.03
N LEU A 348 6.53 6.79 0.53
CA LEU A 348 5.39 6.23 -0.16
C LEU A 348 4.11 6.48 0.66
N PHE A 349 3.22 7.30 0.10
CA PHE A 349 1.83 7.38 0.55
C PHE A 349 0.99 6.34 -0.20
N HIS A 350 0.49 5.33 0.54
CA HIS A 350 -0.15 4.13 -0.02
C HIS A 350 -1.54 3.89 0.57
N PRO A 351 -2.53 4.76 0.26
CA PRO A 351 -3.90 4.59 0.75
C PRO A 351 -4.52 3.31 0.19
N MET A 352 -5.40 2.68 0.96
CA MET A 352 -6.15 1.51 0.49
C MET A 352 -7.20 1.94 -0.55
N PRO A 353 -7.29 1.27 -1.71
CA PRO A 353 -8.26 1.63 -2.75
C PRO A 353 -9.68 1.18 -2.39
N ASP A 354 -10.68 1.96 -2.80
CA ASP A 354 -12.10 1.65 -2.59
C ASP A 354 -12.59 0.40 -3.35
N THR A 355 -11.87 0.02 -4.41
CA THR A 355 -12.23 -1.09 -5.32
C THR A 355 -11.66 -2.44 -4.89
N LEU A 356 -11.26 -2.56 -3.63
CA LEU A 356 -10.62 -3.77 -3.08
C LEU A 356 -11.55 -4.99 -3.15
N ILE A 357 -12.84 -4.80 -2.84
CA ILE A 357 -13.82 -5.88 -2.84
C ILE A 357 -14.20 -6.25 -4.28
N SER A 358 -13.85 -7.47 -4.68
CA SER A 358 -14.15 -8.05 -5.98
C SER A 358 -15.36 -8.97 -5.91
N THR A 359 -16.12 -9.04 -6.99
CA THR A 359 -17.18 -10.05 -7.19
C THR A 359 -16.62 -11.41 -7.63
N PHE A 360 -15.35 -11.47 -8.06
CA PHE A 360 -14.66 -12.70 -8.42
C PHE A 360 -14.06 -13.38 -7.20
N GLN A 361 -14.26 -14.70 -7.08
CA GLN A 361 -13.71 -15.50 -5.99
C GLN A 361 -12.18 -15.42 -5.97
N GLY A 362 -11.58 -15.13 -4.80
CA GLY A 362 -10.14 -14.96 -4.65
C GLY A 362 -9.57 -13.62 -5.14
N GLY A 363 -10.32 -12.84 -5.94
CA GLY A 363 -9.86 -11.55 -6.45
C GLY A 363 -9.70 -10.49 -5.37
N SER A 364 -10.51 -10.55 -4.29
CA SER A 364 -10.37 -9.64 -3.15
C SER A 364 -9.11 -9.96 -2.34
N ALA A 365 -8.78 -11.25 -2.20
CA ALA A 365 -7.53 -11.68 -1.57
C ALA A 365 -6.29 -11.25 -2.38
N GLU A 366 -6.31 -11.42 -3.71
CA GLU A 366 -5.22 -11.03 -4.60
C GLU A 366 -4.95 -9.52 -4.52
N LYS A 367 -5.98 -8.69 -4.66
CA LYS A 367 -5.89 -7.23 -4.51
C LYS A 367 -5.37 -6.81 -3.13
N MET A 368 -5.82 -7.46 -2.06
CA MET A 368 -5.32 -7.16 -0.72
C MET A 368 -3.85 -7.57 -0.55
N VAL A 369 -3.41 -8.67 -1.18
CA VAL A 369 -1.99 -9.05 -1.19
C VAL A 369 -1.16 -8.02 -1.96
N GLU A 370 -1.64 -7.55 -3.11
CA GLU A 370 -0.99 -6.49 -3.88
C GLU A 370 -0.87 -5.19 -3.07
N TRP A 371 -1.89 -4.85 -2.29
CA TRP A 371 -1.83 -3.68 -1.40
C TRP A 371 -0.88 -3.87 -0.21
N MET A 372 -0.82 -5.06 0.39
CA MET A 372 0.05 -5.34 1.56
C MET A 372 1.53 -5.50 1.18
N LYS A 373 1.84 -6.01 -0.02
CA LYS A 373 3.22 -6.30 -0.46
C LYS A 373 4.16 -5.09 -0.36
N PRO A 374 3.80 -3.89 -0.86
CA PRO A 374 4.64 -2.69 -0.72
C PRO A 374 5.04 -2.37 0.71
N LEU A 375 4.19 -2.68 1.71
CA LEU A 375 4.47 -2.39 3.12
C LEU A 375 5.68 -3.15 3.68
N GLN A 376 6.14 -4.18 2.98
CA GLN A 376 7.31 -4.97 3.35
C GLN A 376 8.61 -4.44 2.71
N ASP A 377 8.54 -3.42 1.85
CA ASP A 377 9.72 -2.83 1.21
C ASP A 377 10.56 -2.04 2.23
N PRO A 378 11.79 -2.46 2.57
CA PRO A 378 12.62 -1.79 3.56
C PRO A 378 13.32 -0.51 3.02
N SER A 379 13.20 -0.22 1.71
CA SER A 379 13.93 0.87 1.04
C SER A 379 13.26 2.24 1.13
N ARG A 380 12.06 2.32 1.70
CA ARG A 380 11.27 3.57 1.79
C ARG A 380 10.48 3.65 3.09
N LEU A 381 10.11 4.86 3.51
CA LEU A 381 9.10 5.06 4.54
C LEU A 381 7.71 4.95 3.93
N ILE A 382 6.79 4.31 4.64
CA ILE A 382 5.46 4.00 4.11
C ILE A 382 4.38 4.39 5.10
N PHE A 383 3.43 5.20 4.63
CA PHE A 383 2.20 5.48 5.36
C PHE A 383 1.01 4.97 4.57
N ALA A 384 0.26 4.04 5.18
CA ALA A 384 -0.80 3.29 4.52
C ALA A 384 -2.13 3.47 5.25
N PRO A 385 -2.88 4.55 4.99
CA PRO A 385 -4.19 4.75 5.60
C PRO A 385 -5.25 3.86 4.95
N ILE A 386 -6.17 3.39 5.80
CA ILE A 386 -7.42 2.73 5.43
C ILE A 386 -8.54 3.66 5.89
N ASP A 387 -9.12 4.43 4.95
CA ASP A 387 -10.30 5.25 5.23
C ASP A 387 -11.56 4.39 5.17
N ASP A 388 -12.59 4.77 5.94
CA ASP A 388 -13.82 3.99 6.16
C ASP A 388 -13.57 2.48 6.32
N ALA A 389 -12.68 2.14 7.25
CA ALA A 389 -12.23 0.76 7.48
C ALA A 389 -13.39 -0.22 7.75
N GLU A 390 -14.53 0.26 8.26
CA GLU A 390 -15.75 -0.52 8.47
C GLU A 390 -16.27 -1.21 7.19
N ASN A 391 -15.99 -0.66 6.01
CA ASN A 391 -16.45 -1.21 4.74
C ASN A 391 -15.64 -2.44 4.29
N ASN A 392 -14.37 -2.51 4.68
CA ASN A 392 -13.42 -3.51 4.18
C ASN A 392 -12.97 -4.50 5.26
N LEU A 393 -13.13 -4.15 6.54
CA LEU A 393 -12.65 -4.92 7.70
C LEU A 393 -13.78 -5.19 8.71
N GLN A 394 -15.02 -5.34 8.22
CA GLN A 394 -16.22 -5.60 9.02
C GLN A 394 -16.20 -6.98 9.72
N GLU A 395 -16.81 -7.09 10.91
CA GLU A 395 -16.92 -8.33 11.67
C GLU A 395 -17.46 -9.51 10.83
N ARG A 396 -16.59 -10.50 10.61
CA ARG A 396 -16.83 -11.61 9.67
C ARG A 396 -17.99 -12.53 10.02
N THR A 397 -18.46 -12.51 11.27
CA THR A 397 -19.61 -13.30 11.73
C THR A 397 -20.94 -12.57 11.55
N ALA A 398 -20.94 -11.29 11.19
CA ALA A 398 -22.16 -10.53 10.99
C ALA A 398 -22.95 -11.06 9.76
N GLN A 399 -24.28 -11.00 9.86
CA GLN A 399 -25.17 -11.43 8.78
C GLN A 399 -25.08 -10.43 7.61
N GLY A 400 -24.87 -10.92 6.39
CA GLY A 400 -24.77 -10.09 5.17
C GLY A 400 -23.36 -9.71 4.73
N VAL A 401 -22.32 -10.08 5.48
CA VAL A 401 -20.91 -9.81 5.10
C VAL A 401 -20.49 -10.67 3.90
N SER A 402 -19.94 -10.02 2.88
CA SER A 402 -19.50 -10.68 1.64
C SER A 402 -18.30 -11.61 1.86
N ALA A 403 -18.15 -12.62 1.01
CA ALA A 403 -16.97 -13.50 1.04
C ALA A 403 -15.66 -12.73 0.81
N GLY A 404 -15.69 -11.70 -0.06
CA GLY A 404 -14.54 -10.84 -0.34
C GLY A 404 -14.02 -10.10 0.89
N VAL A 405 -14.90 -9.59 1.77
CA VAL A 405 -14.50 -8.96 3.03
C VAL A 405 -13.80 -9.95 3.96
N LYS A 406 -14.29 -11.20 4.04
CA LYS A 406 -13.66 -12.26 4.84
C LYS A 406 -12.28 -12.64 4.31
N GLU A 407 -12.11 -12.68 2.99
CA GLU A 407 -10.83 -12.91 2.32
C GLU A 407 -9.82 -11.80 2.65
N VAL A 408 -10.24 -10.53 2.55
CA VAL A 408 -9.43 -9.34 2.86
C VAL A 408 -8.94 -9.36 4.31
N ILE A 409 -9.83 -9.60 5.27
CA ILE A 409 -9.48 -9.75 6.69
C ILE A 409 -8.47 -10.88 6.88
N GLY A 410 -8.68 -12.01 6.21
CA GLY A 410 -7.77 -13.15 6.25
C GLY A 410 -6.35 -12.78 5.80
N VAL A 411 -6.22 -11.97 4.74
CA VAL A 411 -4.92 -11.45 4.28
C VAL A 411 -4.34 -10.45 5.28
N PHE A 412 -5.12 -9.46 5.72
CA PHE A 412 -4.68 -8.43 6.68
C PHE A 412 -4.08 -9.04 7.95
N LEU A 413 -4.74 -10.03 8.55
CA LEU A 413 -4.27 -10.70 9.76
C LEU A 413 -2.97 -11.49 9.54
N ARG A 414 -2.75 -12.07 8.37
CA ARG A 414 -1.50 -12.79 8.06
C ARG A 414 -0.32 -11.83 7.93
N TYR A 415 -0.53 -10.65 7.34
CA TYR A 415 0.54 -9.69 7.09
C TYR A 415 0.84 -8.77 8.28
N THR A 416 0.00 -8.72 9.31
CA THR A 416 0.21 -7.85 10.49
C THR A 416 0.83 -8.53 11.71
N GLU A 417 0.67 -9.85 11.90
CA GLU A 417 1.34 -10.62 12.98
C GLU A 417 1.62 -12.09 12.60
N GLY A 418 1.51 -12.48 11.32
CA GLY A 418 1.83 -13.85 10.91
C GLY A 418 3.33 -14.14 10.98
N ALA A 419 3.73 -15.40 10.87
CA ALA A 419 5.14 -15.82 10.81
C ALA A 419 5.95 -15.14 9.67
N TYR A 420 5.25 -14.53 8.71
CA TYR A 420 5.80 -13.82 7.55
C TYR A 420 5.60 -12.30 7.61
N ALA A 421 5.05 -11.77 8.71
CA ALA A 421 4.86 -10.34 8.94
C ALA A 421 6.18 -9.71 9.44
N VAL A 422 7.17 -9.63 8.55
CA VAL A 422 8.42 -8.92 8.86
C VAL A 422 8.11 -7.43 8.95
N ASN A 423 8.45 -6.85 10.09
CA ASN A 423 8.23 -5.45 10.36
C ASN A 423 9.55 -4.79 10.73
N TYR A 424 10.07 -3.96 9.81
CA TYR A 424 11.31 -3.24 9.99
C TYR A 424 11.11 -1.90 10.74
N GLY A 425 9.85 -1.49 10.95
CA GLY A 425 9.50 -0.24 11.60
C GLY A 425 9.52 0.97 10.65
N ASN A 426 9.47 0.74 9.34
CA ASN A 426 9.43 1.76 8.30
C ASN A 426 8.03 1.98 7.71
N SER A 427 7.05 1.15 8.09
CA SER A 427 5.68 1.20 7.61
C SER A 427 4.67 1.34 8.75
N SER A 428 3.64 2.16 8.57
CA SER A 428 2.51 2.22 9.51
C SER A 428 1.17 2.21 8.79
N ILE A 429 0.23 1.41 9.29
CA ILE A 429 -1.14 1.27 8.83
C ILE A 429 -2.08 2.03 9.77
N GLY A 430 -2.79 3.02 9.23
CA GLY A 430 -3.78 3.78 9.99
C GLY A 430 -5.20 3.38 9.63
N LEU A 431 -5.94 2.78 10.57
CA LEU A 431 -7.36 2.46 10.40
C LEU A 431 -8.22 3.67 10.79
N PHE A 432 -8.95 4.24 9.85
CA PHE A 432 -9.86 5.37 10.11
C PHE A 432 -11.31 4.90 9.92
N THR A 433 -12.16 5.14 10.91
CA THR A 433 -13.52 4.61 10.92
C THR A 433 -14.52 5.51 11.63
N ASN A 434 -15.78 5.48 11.20
CA ASN A 434 -16.88 6.09 11.93
C ASN A 434 -17.52 5.11 12.95
N LEU A 435 -17.37 3.81 12.72
CA LEU A 435 -18.08 2.74 13.41
C LEU A 435 -17.09 1.67 13.93
N PRO A 436 -16.27 1.99 14.95
CA PRO A 436 -15.24 1.09 15.46
C PRO A 436 -15.80 -0.24 15.98
N GLU A 437 -17.04 -0.28 16.44
CA GLU A 437 -17.74 -1.48 16.91
C GLU A 437 -18.12 -2.46 15.79
N MET A 438 -18.16 -2.00 14.53
CA MET A 438 -18.45 -2.85 13.37
C MET A 438 -17.21 -3.58 12.84
N LEU A 439 -16.02 -3.17 13.27
CA LEU A 439 -14.76 -3.78 12.84
C LEU A 439 -14.55 -5.16 13.46
N ASP A 440 -13.91 -6.03 12.69
CA ASP A 440 -13.59 -7.39 13.11
C ASP A 440 -12.71 -7.41 14.37
N LYS A 441 -13.12 -8.18 15.38
CA LYS A 441 -12.42 -8.26 16.67
C LYS A 441 -10.96 -8.70 16.58
N ALA A 442 -10.60 -9.51 15.57
CA ALA A 442 -9.23 -9.91 15.32
C ALA A 442 -8.43 -8.78 14.66
N VAL A 443 -9.04 -7.98 13.76
CA VAL A 443 -8.40 -6.75 13.23
C VAL A 443 -8.13 -5.76 14.37
N ILE A 444 -9.14 -5.52 15.21
CA ILE A 444 -9.03 -4.68 16.41
C ILE A 444 -7.92 -5.16 17.36
N SER A 445 -7.59 -6.46 17.35
CA SER A 445 -6.51 -7.03 18.17
C SER A 445 -5.10 -6.64 17.74
N ARG A 446 -4.96 -6.17 16.50
CA ARG A 446 -3.70 -5.73 15.89
C ARG A 446 -3.38 -4.26 16.16
N VAL A 447 -4.40 -3.51 16.54
CA VAL A 447 -4.33 -2.07 16.78
C VAL A 447 -3.66 -1.80 18.12
N GLN A 448 -2.50 -1.15 18.09
CA GLN A 448 -1.70 -0.83 19.28
C GLN A 448 -2.05 0.53 19.90
N GLY A 449 -2.56 1.46 19.10
CA GLY A 449 -3.00 2.78 19.55
C GLY A 449 -4.39 3.11 19.03
N ARG A 450 -5.24 3.70 19.88
CA ARG A 450 -6.58 4.17 19.51
C ARG A 450 -6.78 5.59 19.99
N PHE A 451 -7.31 6.44 19.14
CA PHE A 451 -7.58 7.82 19.48
C PHE A 451 -8.89 8.29 18.87
N LYS A 452 -9.56 9.15 19.63
CA LYS A 452 -10.85 9.70 19.27
C LYS A 452 -10.67 10.98 18.46
N ILE A 453 -11.39 11.09 17.36
CA ILE A 453 -11.39 12.23 16.43
C ILE A 453 -12.81 12.77 16.39
N ASP A 454 -13.18 13.61 17.35
CA ASP A 454 -14.54 14.17 17.47
C ASP A 454 -14.67 15.61 16.95
N GLY A 455 -13.56 16.23 16.56
CA GLY A 455 -13.52 17.62 16.13
C GLY A 455 -13.51 18.61 17.30
N ALA A 456 -14.18 19.75 17.09
CA ALA A 456 -14.31 20.83 18.06
C ALA A 456 -15.13 20.40 19.28
N ARG A 457 -14.67 20.79 20.49
CA ARG A 457 -15.37 20.50 21.75
C ARG A 457 -15.56 21.72 22.65
N THR A 458 -14.64 22.68 22.57
CA THR A 458 -14.66 23.90 23.38
C THR A 458 -15.20 25.09 22.60
N GLU A 459 -15.61 26.16 23.28
CA GLU A 459 -16.03 27.41 22.63
C GLU A 459 -14.93 27.96 21.71
N HIS A 460 -13.68 27.94 22.17
CA HIS A 460 -12.51 28.37 21.38
C HIS A 460 -12.34 27.51 20.10
N ASP A 461 -12.56 26.19 20.19
CA ASP A 461 -12.52 25.34 18.99
C ASP A 461 -13.60 25.76 17.97
N PHE A 462 -14.83 26.03 18.41
CA PHE A 462 -15.90 26.43 17.49
C PHE A 462 -15.63 27.81 16.86
N VAL A 463 -15.06 28.75 17.61
CA VAL A 463 -14.61 30.05 17.11
C VAL A 463 -13.51 29.88 16.05
N ASP A 464 -12.54 29.01 16.30
CA ASP A 464 -11.47 28.70 15.35
C ASP A 464 -11.98 28.02 14.08
N GLN A 465 -12.96 27.12 14.23
CA GLN A 465 -13.59 26.44 13.11
C GLN A 465 -14.29 27.43 12.18
N ASP A 466 -15.06 28.34 12.75
CA ASP A 466 -15.71 29.40 11.98
C ASP A 466 -14.67 30.30 11.31
N HIS A 467 -13.65 30.74 12.04
CA HIS A 467 -12.54 31.54 11.52
C HIS A 467 -11.87 30.89 10.29
N LEU A 468 -11.57 29.59 10.35
CA LEU A 468 -10.96 28.87 9.23
C LEU A 468 -11.84 28.84 7.97
N TRP A 469 -13.16 28.85 8.12
CA TRP A 469 -14.12 28.86 7.01
C TRP A 469 -14.23 30.25 6.37
N TRP A 470 -14.49 31.29 7.15
CA TRP A 470 -14.72 32.63 6.61
C TRP A 470 -13.44 33.41 6.31
N ARG A 471 -12.26 33.06 6.87
CA ARG A 471 -11.01 33.79 6.57
C ARG A 471 -10.66 33.86 5.08
N LYS A 472 -11.11 32.86 4.29
CA LYS A 472 -10.94 32.89 2.83
C LYS A 472 -11.78 34.00 2.21
N LEU A 473 -13.02 34.17 2.67
CA LEU A 473 -13.91 35.24 2.25
C LEU A 473 -13.34 36.59 2.64
N GLU A 474 -12.86 36.76 3.88
CA GLU A 474 -12.25 38.00 4.34
C GLU A 474 -10.99 38.36 3.53
N LYS A 475 -10.15 37.37 3.18
CA LYS A 475 -9.01 37.58 2.29
C LYS A 475 -9.41 38.03 0.87
N THR A 476 -10.50 37.49 0.33
CA THR A 476 -10.96 37.84 -1.02
C THR A 476 -11.83 39.09 -1.07
N MET A 477 -12.51 39.41 0.03
CA MET A 477 -13.48 40.49 0.17
C MET A 477 -13.32 41.13 1.57
N PRO A 478 -12.30 41.98 1.76
CA PRO A 478 -12.07 42.61 3.06
C PRO A 478 -13.27 43.44 3.51
N GLY A 479 -13.69 43.26 4.77
CA GLY A 479 -14.86 43.93 5.35
C GLY A 479 -16.22 43.33 4.95
N PHE A 480 -16.24 42.19 4.26
CA PHE A 480 -17.47 41.42 4.01
C PHE A 480 -17.94 40.70 5.27
N ILE A 481 -17.00 40.23 6.10
CA ILE A 481 -17.32 39.60 7.38
C ILE A 481 -17.62 40.70 8.38
N ASN A 482 -18.91 40.93 8.61
CA ASN A 482 -19.43 41.96 9.52
C ASN A 482 -19.66 41.38 10.93
N MET A 483 -18.59 40.86 11.54
CA MET A 483 -18.58 40.29 12.89
C MET A 483 -17.33 40.77 13.64
N ASP A 484 -17.48 41.02 14.95
CA ASP A 484 -16.38 41.46 15.80
C ASP A 484 -15.51 40.27 16.25
N ASP A 485 -14.20 40.51 16.37
CA ASP A 485 -13.26 39.52 16.89
C ASP A 485 -13.45 39.27 18.39
N PRO A 486 -13.17 38.05 18.90
CA PRO A 486 -13.26 37.74 20.33
C PRO A 486 -12.27 38.59 21.16
N GLU A 487 -12.77 39.25 22.21
CA GLU A 487 -11.98 40.23 22.99
C GLU A 487 -10.77 39.64 23.73
N ALA A 488 -10.83 38.37 24.13
CA ALA A 488 -9.87 37.73 25.03
C ALA A 488 -9.14 36.51 24.42
N TYR A 489 -9.32 36.23 23.13
CA TYR A 489 -8.78 35.03 22.47
C TYR A 489 -8.22 35.36 21.09
N GLY A 490 -6.97 34.97 20.82
CA GLY A 490 -6.40 35.02 19.48
C GLY A 490 -6.79 33.77 18.69
N TYR A 491 -7.32 33.94 17.47
CA TYR A 491 -7.68 32.79 16.63
C TYR A 491 -6.50 31.81 16.50
N LEU A 492 -6.80 30.53 16.64
CA LEU A 492 -5.91 29.37 16.57
C LEU A 492 -4.92 29.22 17.73
N ASP A 493 -5.01 30.04 18.79
CA ASP A 493 -4.07 29.94 19.92
C ASP A 493 -4.16 28.61 20.66
N ASP A 494 -5.36 28.06 20.83
CA ASP A 494 -5.59 26.75 21.48
C ASP A 494 -5.34 25.55 20.55
N GLN A 495 -5.14 25.81 19.24
CA GLN A 495 -4.89 24.76 18.24
C GLN A 495 -3.44 24.29 18.20
N LYS A 496 -2.56 24.93 18.99
CA LYS A 496 -1.17 24.52 19.20
C LYS A 496 -1.11 23.11 19.79
N MET A 497 -0.09 22.36 19.39
CA MET A 497 0.07 20.96 19.80
C MET A 497 0.36 20.83 21.30
N ALA A 498 -0.20 19.82 21.94
CA ALA A 498 0.15 19.45 23.30
C ALA A 498 1.61 18.96 23.36
N SER A 499 2.33 19.35 24.42
CA SER A 499 3.76 19.07 24.55
C SER A 499 4.04 17.65 25.05
N ASN A 500 3.18 17.11 25.92
CA ASN A 500 3.31 15.75 26.47
C ASN A 500 1.96 15.16 26.91
N MET A 501 1.85 13.83 26.92
CA MET A 501 0.66 13.11 27.36
C MET A 501 0.32 13.37 28.84
N GLY A 502 1.30 13.78 29.67
CA GLY A 502 1.07 14.14 31.07
C GLY A 502 0.22 15.39 31.28
N GLU A 503 0.18 16.32 30.31
CA GLU A 503 -0.76 17.46 30.31
C GLU A 503 -2.20 17.01 29.99
N ILE A 504 -2.33 15.88 29.30
CA ILE A 504 -3.60 15.30 28.86
C ILE A 504 -4.15 14.34 29.93
N LEU A 505 -3.28 13.64 30.66
CA LEU A 505 -3.64 12.62 31.64
C LEU A 505 -3.62 13.17 33.07
N LYS A 506 -4.76 13.09 33.77
CA LYS A 506 -4.80 13.30 35.22
C LYS A 506 -4.00 12.20 35.91
N LEU A 507 -3.20 12.56 36.92
CA LEU A 507 -2.52 11.60 37.78
C LEU A 507 -3.56 10.74 38.52
N VAL A 508 -3.53 9.43 38.27
CA VAL A 508 -4.38 8.44 38.95
C VAL A 508 -3.48 7.46 39.68
N GLU A 509 -3.49 7.52 41.02
CA GLU A 509 -2.66 6.65 41.86
C GLU A 509 -3.39 5.39 42.33
N LYS A 510 -4.72 5.45 42.44
CA LYS A 510 -5.57 4.35 42.93
C LYS A 510 -6.78 4.13 42.01
N PRO A 511 -7.27 2.88 41.91
CA PRO A 511 -8.50 2.59 41.18
C PRO A 511 -9.68 3.39 41.70
N SER A 512 -10.57 3.78 40.81
CA SER A 512 -11.80 4.50 41.13
C SER A 512 -13.00 3.57 41.31
N ASP A 513 -12.96 2.37 40.74
CA ASP A 513 -13.97 1.33 40.95
C ASP A 513 -13.78 0.61 42.30
N ASP A 514 -14.87 0.46 43.07
CA ASP A 514 -14.82 -0.12 44.43
C ASP A 514 -14.33 -1.58 44.42
N GLY A 515 -14.72 -2.38 43.43
CA GLY A 515 -14.33 -3.78 43.31
C GLY A 515 -12.85 -3.94 42.94
N VAL A 516 -12.38 -3.16 41.97
CA VAL A 516 -10.95 -3.13 41.60
C VAL A 516 -10.11 -2.57 42.76
N LEU A 517 -10.60 -1.55 43.46
CA LEU A 517 -9.92 -0.94 44.60
C LEU A 517 -9.73 -1.95 45.74
N GLU A 518 -10.75 -2.73 46.10
CA GLU A 518 -10.63 -3.77 47.13
C GLU A 518 -9.56 -4.81 46.76
N ILE A 519 -9.54 -5.26 45.51
CA ILE A 519 -8.55 -6.21 45.00
C ILE A 519 -7.14 -5.61 45.04
N PHE A 520 -7.01 -4.34 44.65
CA PHE A 520 -5.76 -3.60 44.65
C PHE A 520 -5.19 -3.46 46.06
N GLU A 521 -5.97 -2.95 47.02
CA GLU A 521 -5.55 -2.77 48.41
C GLU A 521 -5.21 -4.10 49.11
N ARG A 522 -5.94 -5.18 48.79
CA ARG A 522 -5.62 -6.52 49.29
C ARG A 522 -4.27 -7.03 48.79
N THR A 523 -3.90 -6.67 47.57
CA THR A 523 -2.62 -7.03 46.96
C THR A 523 -1.49 -6.18 47.53
N GLU A 524 -1.73 -4.88 47.72
CA GLU A 524 -0.79 -3.90 48.30
C GLU A 524 -0.39 -4.26 49.73
N LYS A 525 -1.29 -4.89 50.49
CA LYS A 525 -0.99 -5.44 51.83
C LYS A 525 -0.01 -6.62 51.83
N ARG A 526 0.23 -7.27 50.67
CA ARG A 526 1.04 -8.49 50.56
C ARG A 526 2.35 -8.30 49.80
N HIS A 527 2.39 -7.34 48.88
CA HIS A 527 3.52 -7.05 48.02
C HIS A 527 3.61 -5.53 47.83
N GLU A 528 4.83 -5.01 47.76
CA GLU A 528 5.09 -3.62 47.38
C GLU A 528 4.81 -3.41 45.89
N ASP A 529 4.43 -2.19 45.49
CA ASP A 529 4.00 -1.89 44.12
C ASP A 529 5.13 -1.79 43.10
N ASP A 530 6.39 -1.82 43.54
CA ASP A 530 7.58 -2.01 42.73
C ASP A 530 7.99 -3.49 42.55
N ASP A 531 7.33 -4.43 43.24
CA ASP A 531 7.55 -5.87 43.12
C ASP A 531 6.79 -6.46 41.92
N HIS A 532 7.47 -7.29 41.12
CA HIS A 532 6.81 -8.06 40.06
C HIS A 532 5.69 -8.97 40.59
N MET A 533 5.82 -9.49 41.81
CA MET A 533 4.81 -10.35 42.43
C MET A 533 3.53 -9.62 42.79
N PHE A 534 3.57 -8.29 43.01
CA PHE A 534 2.38 -7.47 43.19
C PHE A 534 1.50 -7.55 41.95
N TYR A 535 2.03 -7.22 40.77
CA TYR A 535 1.27 -7.22 39.54
C TYR A 535 0.80 -8.63 39.13
N ALA A 536 1.63 -9.66 39.34
CA ALA A 536 1.23 -11.04 39.06
C ALA A 536 0.04 -11.47 39.93
N SER A 537 0.07 -11.13 41.22
CA SER A 537 -1.03 -11.42 42.16
C SER A 537 -2.28 -10.59 41.86
N LEU A 538 -2.11 -9.31 41.52
CA LEU A 538 -3.18 -8.40 41.12
C LEU A 538 -3.90 -8.91 39.88
N TYR A 539 -3.18 -9.22 38.80
CA TYR A 539 -3.78 -9.73 37.56
C TYR A 539 -4.50 -11.06 37.76
N LYS A 540 -3.94 -11.96 38.59
CA LYS A 540 -4.61 -13.22 38.93
C LYS A 540 -5.90 -13.01 39.71
N ALA A 541 -5.92 -12.04 40.63
CA ALA A 541 -7.11 -11.70 41.39
C ALA A 541 -8.18 -11.01 40.50
N ILE A 542 -7.77 -10.07 39.66
CA ILE A 542 -8.64 -9.44 38.66
C ILE A 542 -9.23 -10.49 37.71
N GLN A 543 -8.43 -11.42 37.20
CA GLN A 543 -8.92 -12.48 36.30
C GLN A 543 -9.99 -13.37 36.96
N LYS A 544 -9.91 -13.57 38.29
CA LYS A 544 -10.91 -14.35 39.03
C LYS A 544 -12.26 -13.63 39.09
N ASP A 545 -12.24 -12.31 39.29
CA ASP A 545 -13.44 -11.51 39.51
C ASP A 545 -14.00 -10.96 38.17
N PHE A 546 -13.15 -10.84 37.15
CA PHE A 546 -13.47 -10.44 35.78
C PHE A 546 -13.00 -11.53 34.78
N PRO A 547 -13.81 -12.58 34.51
CA PRO A 547 -13.40 -13.74 33.69
C PRO A 547 -13.02 -13.43 32.23
N PHE A 548 -13.36 -12.24 31.73
CA PHE A 548 -12.96 -11.78 30.40
C PHE A 548 -11.55 -11.16 30.37
N PHE A 549 -10.96 -10.84 31.54
CA PHE A 549 -9.60 -10.35 31.64
C PHE A 549 -8.59 -11.47 31.34
N SER A 550 -7.63 -11.18 30.47
CA SER A 550 -6.78 -12.17 29.83
C SER A 550 -5.35 -11.68 29.64
N SER A 551 -4.48 -12.57 29.12
CA SER A 551 -3.11 -12.19 28.75
C SER A 551 -3.06 -11.09 27.67
N ARG A 552 -4.14 -10.93 26.89
CA ARG A 552 -4.26 -9.83 25.91
C ARG A 552 -4.35 -8.47 26.60
N ASP A 553 -5.03 -8.41 27.74
CA ASP A 553 -5.17 -7.19 28.54
C ASP A 553 -3.85 -6.78 29.16
N VAL A 554 -3.11 -7.75 29.71
CA VAL A 554 -1.75 -7.53 30.22
C VAL A 554 -0.82 -7.01 29.12
N ARG A 555 -0.93 -7.54 27.90
CA ARG A 555 -0.19 -7.03 26.74
C ARG A 555 -0.58 -5.59 26.40
N ASN A 556 -1.86 -5.25 26.43
CA ASN A 556 -2.32 -3.88 26.17
C ASN A 556 -1.80 -2.89 27.22
N ILE A 557 -1.78 -3.29 28.50
CA ILE A 557 -1.16 -2.52 29.58
C ILE A 557 0.31 -2.28 29.27
N GLN A 558 1.05 -3.33 28.89
CA GLN A 558 2.47 -3.20 28.55
C GLN A 558 2.71 -2.25 27.36
N SER A 559 1.85 -2.31 26.34
CA SER A 559 1.90 -1.38 25.21
C SER A 559 1.65 0.06 25.66
N ALA A 560 0.66 0.31 26.54
CA ALA A 560 0.38 1.64 27.07
C ALA A 560 1.58 2.21 27.86
N ILE A 561 2.23 1.38 28.69
CA ILE A 561 3.45 1.75 29.42
C ILE A 561 4.57 2.14 28.45
N SER A 562 4.80 1.31 27.43
CA SER A 562 5.87 1.54 26.45
C SER A 562 5.62 2.81 25.63
N LEU A 563 4.36 3.06 25.24
CA LEU A 563 3.95 4.29 24.55
C LEU A 563 4.15 5.54 25.41
N ARG A 564 3.89 5.45 26.72
CA ARG A 564 4.08 6.55 27.66
C ARG A 564 5.55 6.84 27.93
N LEU A 565 6.37 5.80 28.09
CA LEU A 565 7.82 5.96 28.25
C LEU A 565 8.44 6.66 27.03
N THR A 566 8.00 6.28 25.83
CA THR A 566 8.46 6.81 24.55
C THR A 566 7.69 8.05 24.07
N ASP A 567 6.93 8.69 24.95
CA ASP A 567 6.22 9.93 24.65
C ASP A 567 7.06 11.17 24.97
N PHE A 568 8.07 11.41 24.15
CA PHE A 568 8.93 12.60 24.23
C PHE A 568 9.10 13.23 22.85
N ASP A 569 9.38 14.54 22.84
CA ASP A 569 9.71 15.29 21.62
C ASP A 569 11.14 14.97 21.17
N LEU A 570 11.32 14.77 19.87
CA LEU A 570 12.64 14.92 19.24
C LEU A 570 13.02 16.41 19.23
N GLU A 571 14.30 16.72 19.39
CA GLU A 571 14.77 18.11 19.41
C GLU A 571 14.53 18.79 18.04
N SER A 572 14.11 20.06 18.05
CA SER A 572 13.85 20.84 16.83
C SER A 572 15.07 20.89 15.91
N ASP A 573 16.25 21.05 16.51
CA ASP A 573 17.51 21.24 15.81
C ASP A 573 17.91 20.00 14.99
N TRP A 574 17.39 18.82 15.34
CA TRP A 574 17.64 17.57 14.60
C TRP A 574 16.94 17.55 13.25
N PHE A 575 15.80 18.24 13.11
CA PHE A 575 15.07 18.35 11.84
C PHE A 575 15.71 19.38 10.92
N GLU A 576 16.28 20.44 11.48
CA GLU A 576 17.02 21.47 10.71
C GLU A 576 18.42 20.98 10.31
N ASN A 577 19.07 20.20 11.19
CA ASN A 577 20.40 19.66 10.98
C ASN A 577 20.38 18.12 11.07
N PRO A 578 20.06 17.41 9.97
CA PRO A 578 19.91 15.95 9.96
C PRO A 578 21.12 15.15 10.44
N GLU A 579 22.32 15.72 10.36
CA GLU A 579 23.59 15.12 10.82
C GLU A 579 23.64 14.95 12.36
N LEU A 580 22.80 15.70 13.10
CA LEU A 580 22.71 15.61 14.56
C LEU A 580 21.95 14.36 15.03
N TYR A 581 21.12 13.75 14.20
CA TYR A 581 20.35 12.56 14.60
C TYR A 581 19.98 11.64 13.43
N PHE A 582 19.18 12.10 12.46
CA PHE A 582 18.59 11.23 11.44
C PHE A 582 19.63 10.49 10.58
N LYS A 583 20.79 11.10 10.33
CA LYS A 583 21.90 10.51 9.55
C LYS A 583 22.95 9.78 10.39
N LYS A 584 22.77 9.72 11.72
CA LYS A 584 23.66 8.95 12.59
C LYS A 584 23.41 7.45 12.45
N ASP A 585 24.40 6.66 12.86
CA ASP A 585 24.28 5.21 12.94
C ASP A 585 23.21 4.79 13.96
N TYR A 586 22.77 3.54 13.82
CA TYR A 586 21.69 2.98 14.61
C TYR A 586 21.96 3.02 16.12
N GLU A 587 23.15 2.60 16.57
CA GLU A 587 23.47 2.52 17.99
C GLU A 587 23.47 3.92 18.64
N THR A 588 24.02 4.92 17.95
CA THR A 588 24.00 6.30 18.42
C THR A 588 22.57 6.83 18.52
N LYS A 589 21.73 6.64 17.49
CA LYS A 589 20.30 7.04 17.55
C LYS A 589 19.58 6.38 18.71
N PHE A 590 19.76 5.06 18.88
CA PHE A 590 19.12 4.31 19.95
C PHE A 590 19.51 4.83 21.34
N ASN A 591 20.80 5.09 21.58
CA ASN A 591 21.28 5.64 22.85
C ASN A 591 20.73 7.05 23.11
N MET A 592 20.69 7.93 22.12
CA MET A 592 20.11 9.28 22.25
C MET A 592 18.63 9.21 22.65
N LEU A 593 17.86 8.30 22.04
CA LEU A 593 16.46 8.10 22.41
C LEU A 593 16.28 7.50 23.81
N GLN A 594 17.20 6.64 24.26
CA GLN A 594 17.17 6.13 25.64
C GLN A 594 17.41 7.24 26.66
N GLU A 595 18.28 8.20 26.36
CA GLU A 595 18.49 9.38 27.21
C GLU A 595 17.24 10.25 27.29
N LEU A 596 16.61 10.54 26.14
CA LEU A 596 15.33 11.26 26.10
C LEU A 596 14.24 10.50 26.86
N MET A 597 14.15 9.18 26.71
CA MET A 597 13.20 8.34 27.44
C MET A 597 13.39 8.48 28.96
N LYS A 598 14.63 8.44 29.46
CA LYS A 598 14.93 8.62 30.89
C LYS A 598 14.61 10.04 31.37
N ALA A 599 14.96 11.06 30.60
CA ALA A 599 14.64 12.45 30.92
C ALA A 599 13.12 12.70 30.98
N ASN A 600 12.37 12.06 30.10
CA ASN A 600 10.91 12.16 30.03
C ASN A 600 10.19 11.63 31.27
N MET A 601 10.84 10.77 32.07
CA MET A 601 10.24 10.21 33.28
C MET A 601 9.99 11.28 34.37
N LYS A 602 10.54 12.50 34.24
CA LYS A 602 10.27 13.65 35.14
C LYS A 602 10.38 13.31 36.65
N GLY A 603 11.33 12.44 36.99
CA GLY A 603 11.58 11.99 38.37
C GLY A 603 10.75 10.78 38.83
N LEU A 604 9.81 10.29 38.01
CA LEU A 604 9.16 8.99 38.21
C LEU A 604 10.11 7.86 37.82
N ASN A 605 9.90 6.70 38.41
CA ASN A 605 10.57 5.46 37.99
C ASN A 605 9.63 4.61 37.11
N PHE A 606 10.11 3.44 36.68
CA PHE A 606 9.31 2.53 35.84
C PHE A 606 8.08 1.98 36.58
N SER A 607 8.20 1.66 37.87
CA SER A 607 7.08 1.12 38.66
C SER A 607 5.96 2.15 38.84
N ASP A 608 6.28 3.43 39.01
CA ASP A 608 5.30 4.52 39.09
C ASP A 608 4.44 4.60 37.83
N ILE A 609 5.09 4.61 36.65
CA ILE A 609 4.40 4.66 35.36
C ILE A 609 3.57 3.39 35.16
N ARG A 610 4.15 2.23 35.45
CA ARG A 610 3.46 0.94 35.37
C ARG A 610 2.22 0.90 36.25
N ARG A 611 2.31 1.38 37.50
CA ARG A 611 1.19 1.44 38.44
C ARG A 611 0.05 2.28 37.87
N GLN A 612 0.37 3.48 37.39
CA GLN A 612 -0.62 4.40 36.83
C GLN A 612 -1.34 3.80 35.61
N GLU A 613 -0.62 3.20 34.67
CA GLU A 613 -1.24 2.57 33.49
C GLU A 613 -2.04 1.31 33.84
N VAL A 614 -1.59 0.53 34.82
CA VAL A 614 -2.34 -0.62 35.32
C VAL A 614 -3.66 -0.18 35.94
N VAL A 615 -3.62 0.79 36.85
CA VAL A 615 -4.80 1.34 37.51
C VAL A 615 -5.79 1.86 36.47
N ARG A 616 -5.32 2.68 35.54
CA ARG A 616 -6.16 3.24 34.47
C ARG A 616 -6.79 2.17 33.59
N TYR A 617 -6.06 1.11 33.25
CA TYR A 617 -6.60 0.02 32.45
C TYR A 617 -7.66 -0.78 33.21
N LEU A 618 -7.41 -1.08 34.50
CA LEU A 618 -8.34 -1.82 35.33
C LEU A 618 -9.65 -1.05 35.59
N ASP A 619 -9.58 0.27 35.77
CA ASP A 619 -10.78 1.11 35.86
C ASP A 619 -11.63 1.05 34.58
N ASN A 620 -10.98 1.06 33.41
CA ASN A 620 -11.69 0.88 32.15
C ASN A 620 -12.32 -0.52 32.03
N VAL A 621 -11.64 -1.57 32.51
CA VAL A 621 -12.15 -2.94 32.54
C VAL A 621 -13.41 -3.03 33.41
N ALA A 622 -13.40 -2.41 34.59
CA ALA A 622 -14.56 -2.36 35.48
C ALA A 622 -15.73 -1.59 34.84
N ALA A 623 -15.45 -0.40 34.28
CA ALA A 623 -16.47 0.41 33.61
C ALA A 623 -17.14 -0.33 32.44
N ILE A 624 -16.39 -1.12 31.67
CA ILE A 624 -16.93 -1.94 30.57
C ILE A 624 -17.83 -3.05 31.11
N ALA A 625 -17.44 -3.73 32.20
CA ALA A 625 -18.25 -4.77 32.82
C ALA A 625 -19.60 -4.22 33.30
N ASP A 626 -19.58 -3.07 33.97
CA ASP A 626 -20.77 -2.38 34.47
C ASP A 626 -21.67 -1.91 33.32
N THR A 627 -21.08 -1.36 32.26
CA THR A 627 -21.83 -0.88 31.09
C THR A 627 -22.48 -2.02 30.30
N ASP A 628 -21.79 -3.16 30.13
CA ASP A 628 -22.38 -4.31 29.44
C ASP A 628 -23.50 -4.95 30.26
N PHE A 629 -23.34 -5.01 31.58
CA PHE A 629 -24.42 -5.43 32.48
C PHE A 629 -25.61 -4.48 32.40
N LYS A 630 -25.38 -3.17 32.55
CA LYS A 630 -26.43 -2.14 32.46
C LYS A 630 -27.16 -2.18 31.12
N ARG A 631 -26.44 -2.29 30.00
CA ARG A 631 -27.04 -2.41 28.66
C ARG A 631 -27.93 -3.65 28.53
N LYS A 632 -27.50 -4.80 29.05
CA LYS A 632 -28.32 -6.03 29.06
C LYS A 632 -29.57 -5.86 29.91
N VAL A 633 -29.46 -5.20 31.07
CA VAL A 633 -30.61 -4.87 31.91
C VAL A 633 -31.57 -3.91 31.20
N ASP A 634 -31.06 -2.82 30.62
CA ASP A 634 -31.87 -1.83 29.90
C ASP A 634 -32.58 -2.44 28.68
N GLN A 635 -31.90 -3.30 27.91
CA GLN A 635 -32.52 -4.06 26.82
C GLN A 635 -33.62 -4.99 27.32
N ARG A 636 -33.41 -5.66 28.46
CA ARG A 636 -34.41 -6.56 29.03
C ARG A 636 -35.61 -5.78 29.57
N ILE A 637 -35.39 -4.63 30.21
CA ILE A 637 -36.45 -3.72 30.66
C ILE A 637 -37.25 -3.20 29.46
N ALA A 638 -36.58 -2.75 28.40
CA ALA A 638 -37.25 -2.28 27.18
C ALA A 638 -38.10 -3.39 26.54
N GLN A 639 -37.58 -4.62 26.46
CA GLN A 639 -38.33 -5.77 25.96
C GLN A 639 -39.54 -6.10 26.86
N MET A 640 -39.38 -6.08 28.18
CA MET A 640 -40.49 -6.28 29.12
C MET A 640 -41.56 -5.20 28.98
N ASN A 641 -41.17 -3.93 28.82
CA ASN A 641 -42.11 -2.84 28.60
C ASN A 641 -42.90 -3.01 27.30
N ILE A 642 -42.23 -3.45 26.22
CA ILE A 642 -42.90 -3.77 24.94
C ILE A 642 -43.88 -4.93 25.12
N GLU A 643 -43.50 -5.99 25.84
CA GLU A 643 -44.37 -7.15 26.11
C GLU A 643 -45.60 -6.78 26.96
N VAL A 644 -45.42 -5.93 27.98
CA VAL A 644 -46.51 -5.43 28.83
C VAL A 644 -47.47 -4.57 28.01
N GLU A 645 -46.96 -3.60 27.25
CA GLU A 645 -47.79 -2.72 26.43
C GLU A 645 -48.52 -3.50 25.32
N ALA A 646 -47.84 -4.45 24.67
CA ALA A 646 -48.46 -5.31 23.67
C ALA A 646 -49.58 -6.18 24.26
N ARG A 647 -49.40 -6.68 25.49
CA ARG A 647 -50.41 -7.45 26.21
C ARG A 647 -51.61 -6.58 26.60
N ASP A 648 -51.36 -5.38 27.13
CA ASP A 648 -52.44 -4.43 27.46
C ASP A 648 -53.23 -4.02 26.22
N GLN A 649 -52.58 -3.85 25.07
CA GLN A 649 -53.25 -3.56 23.80
C GLN A 649 -54.03 -4.76 23.26
N PHE A 650 -53.49 -5.98 23.39
CA PHE A 650 -54.18 -7.20 22.99
C PHE A 650 -55.43 -7.46 23.85
N ASP A 651 -55.32 -7.28 25.17
CA ASP A 651 -56.45 -7.44 26.11
C ASP A 651 -57.51 -6.35 25.90
N LYS A 652 -57.13 -5.14 25.48
CA LYS A 652 -58.08 -4.09 25.05
C LYS A 652 -58.79 -4.46 23.74
N GLN A 653 -58.08 -5.03 22.76
CA GLN A 653 -58.67 -5.49 21.51
C GLN A 653 -59.61 -6.70 21.65
N GLN A 654 -59.52 -7.48 22.74
CA GLN A 654 -60.46 -8.57 23.00
C GLN A 654 -61.74 -8.14 23.73
N ASN A 655 -61.75 -6.94 24.33
CA ASN A 655 -62.88 -6.42 25.10
C ASN A 655 -63.70 -5.35 24.34
N ASP A 656 -63.30 -4.99 23.13
CA ASP A 656 -64.10 -4.31 22.10
C ASP A 656 -64.64 -5.34 21.09
#